data_AF-W7EJR0-F1
#
_entry.id   AF-W7EJR0-F1
#
_cell.length_a   1.000
_cell.length_b   1.000
_cell.length_c   1.000
_cell.angle_alpha   90.00
_cell.angle_beta   90.00
_cell.angle_gamma   90.00
#
_symmetry.space_group_name_H-M   'P 1'
#
loop_
_entity.id
_entity.type
_entity.pdbx_description
1 polymer ?
#
loop_
_entity_poly.entity_id
_entity_poly.type
_entity_poly.pdbx_seq_one_letter_code
_entity_poly.pdbx_strand_id
1 'polypeptide(L)'
;MDQLESDMLVDHEYDEKADVAIITPDTDDAMDDVDADAEPRADEYDAFMKRHMPKTAEYETEAEAYHTWEIRDWRTLTRREHGPIFECGGHPWRILFFPYGNNVDFASFYLEQAYDEKQMPEDWYACVEFMLVLWNPNDPSIFTTHTAHHRFTADEGDWGFTRFAELRKLFSNSWEDRGRPMVEDNAANVTAYVRVLKDPTGVLWHNFINYDSKKETGMVGLKNQGATCYLNSLLQSLFFTTAFRQAVYQIPTAEEADRSNSAYALQRLFYLLQTSTTAVGTTELTHSFGWDSKQIFEQQDVQELSRVLMDKLDERMKGTEAEGALTKMFVGKMKTYISCINVDYESSRVEEFWDIQLNVSGNKNLDDSFRDYVQVETMDGENKYFAEGFGLQDARKGVIFESFPPVLHLQLKRFEYDFQRDAMMKVNDRYEFPEVWDAAPYLSEGADRSESWVYHLHGVLVHSGDLNAGHYYAFLKPTKDGHYYKFDDDRVTRATLREALEENFGGDYVQANGNTGQRNPYTRAWSAKRSMSAYMLVYIRETRLDQVLMDSKAVEPPKHLAERLAEERAALERRKKEREEAHLYMDVAVASNDQFSVYQGFDIVPWKNEVEMPASPKIYRVLRATTMADFAATVAQDLGTQADMLRPWSMVNRQNGTVRPDTALEFPEMTVEEAASKHGTKQAQFRMWIEKAEDRDETGAPIFGERLVDLKGQANNRPLMIFLKHFDANQQSLFGMGTFYAAYQDKVSDLTPTILKMMGWPAGTQIKLSEEIKQNMIEAMKPKVTLAASEIQDGDIITVQRVLSEKEAAQITAAGGYTEAKEFYDYLLNKINIEFVPRVPEADLPTFSLTLSKKMAYDQFASKVAEHLKTDPSHLRFTTVSTAGKPKQAIKYSATSTLNNILFPGPYNYSASAMQRNDALFYEVLDMSLKELEQRKPVKVTWLPDGLSKEEEHTLMVPKNAQVSDLLEALQKKAGISDEIMQKTRAYEAHMHKFHKVLPPDHSIMSLYDYTQIFVAPYSDDESSKKITVFHYDKEPSKPHGVPFQLSIKEGEPFSETKQRLSDFTKIKGKQLDKIKFALVSRSQYSKPEPLDDDDVLWDVIAGRDDVSLGLDHPAKTRTLWGKTDSIFIR
;
A
#
# COMPACT_ATOMS: atom_id res chain seq x y z
N MET A 1 -2.42 -7.08 41.84
CA MET A 1 -1.18 -7.78 42.19
C MET A 1 -0.62 -8.44 40.95
N ASP A 2 0.42 -7.98 40.27
CA ASP A 2 1.11 -6.67 40.11
C ASP A 2 1.71 -6.78 38.69
N GLN A 3 1.55 -5.86 37.74
CA GLN A 3 2.23 -4.56 37.58
C GLN A 3 3.73 -4.53 37.89
N LEU A 4 4.41 -3.57 37.23
CA LEU A 4 5.85 -3.25 37.25
C LEU A 4 6.76 -4.09 36.34
N GLU A 5 7.71 -3.52 35.60
CA GLU A 5 7.78 -2.22 34.90
C GLU A 5 9.01 -2.22 33.97
N SER A 6 9.03 -1.33 32.97
CA SER A 6 10.27 -0.89 32.33
C SER A 6 10.31 0.63 32.45
N ASP A 7 11.35 1.12 33.09
CA ASP A 7 11.44 2.46 33.67
C ASP A 7 12.34 3.39 32.82
N MET A 8 12.42 4.65 33.25
CA MET A 8 13.37 5.71 32.88
C MET A 8 12.97 6.59 31.68
N LEU A 9 13.07 7.92 31.73
CA LEU A 9 13.33 8.87 32.84
C LEU A 9 12.96 10.28 32.33
N VAL A 10 12.27 11.09 33.14
CA VAL A 10 12.28 12.56 33.02
C VAL A 10 12.33 13.12 34.43
N ASP A 11 13.37 13.90 34.73
CA ASP A 11 13.63 14.40 36.09
C ASP A 11 13.01 15.80 36.31
N HIS A 12 12.72 16.12 37.57
CA HIS A 12 12.03 17.34 38.00
C HIS A 12 12.98 18.52 38.28
N GLU A 13 12.47 19.76 38.15
CA GLU A 13 12.52 20.82 39.19
C GLU A 13 12.03 22.18 38.63
N TYR A 14 10.91 22.72 39.13
CA TYR A 14 10.82 24.00 39.89
C TYR A 14 9.38 24.49 40.16
N ASP A 15 9.21 25.16 41.31
CA ASP A 15 8.01 25.82 41.85
C ASP A 15 8.49 27.11 42.58
N GLU A 16 7.74 28.18 42.91
CA GLU A 16 6.31 28.39 43.16
C GLU A 16 5.85 29.80 42.69
N LYS A 17 4.51 29.98 42.54
CA LYS A 17 3.73 31.23 42.77
C LYS A 17 4.09 32.53 42.01
N ALA A 18 3.14 33.02 41.19
CA ALA A 18 2.35 34.25 41.49
C ALA A 18 1.38 34.65 40.35
N ASP A 19 0.20 35.14 40.75
CA ASP A 19 -0.75 36.05 40.08
C ASP A 19 -0.89 36.05 38.53
N VAL A 20 -1.95 35.39 38.05
CA VAL A 20 -2.52 35.65 36.73
C VAL A 20 -3.55 36.78 36.83
N ALA A 21 -3.26 37.93 36.24
CA ALA A 21 -4.20 39.04 36.16
C ALA A 21 -5.39 38.70 35.24
N ILE A 22 -6.61 38.80 35.76
CA ILE A 22 -7.82 38.80 34.96
C ILE A 22 -7.93 40.18 34.31
N ILE A 23 -7.74 40.26 32.99
CA ILE A 23 -8.09 41.45 32.21
C ILE A 23 -9.49 41.23 31.66
N THR A 24 -10.47 41.90 32.27
CA THR A 24 -11.78 42.13 31.67
C THR A 24 -11.63 42.91 30.36
N PRO A 25 -12.36 42.58 29.29
CA PRO A 25 -12.50 43.48 28.15
C PRO A 25 -13.28 44.71 28.60
N ASP A 26 -12.66 45.89 28.52
CA ASP A 26 -13.38 47.15 28.75
C ASP A 26 -14.40 47.38 27.64
N THR A 27 -15.58 47.84 28.05
CA THR A 27 -16.61 48.41 27.19
C THR A 27 -16.16 49.80 26.72
N ASP A 28 -15.93 49.98 25.42
CA ASP A 28 -16.29 51.19 24.65
C ASP A 28 -15.79 51.05 23.20
N ASP A 29 -16.63 50.44 22.36
CA ASP A 29 -16.61 50.70 20.91
C ASP A 29 -18.07 50.79 20.45
N ALA A 30 -18.48 52.00 20.06
CA ALA A 30 -19.88 52.31 19.78
C ALA A 30 -20.31 51.72 18.43
N MET A 31 -21.10 50.64 18.47
CA MET A 31 -22.01 50.27 17.39
C MET A 31 -23.43 50.62 17.79
N ASP A 32 -24.20 51.15 16.82
CA ASP A 32 -25.54 51.67 17.04
C ASP A 32 -26.46 50.67 17.76
N ASP A 33 -27.25 51.17 18.72
CA ASP A 33 -28.31 50.42 19.39
C ASP A 33 -29.33 49.91 18.36
N VAL A 34 -29.15 48.67 17.92
CA VAL A 34 -30.22 47.86 17.34
C VAL A 34 -30.86 47.12 18.49
N ASP A 35 -32.08 47.50 18.87
CA ASP A 35 -32.85 46.89 19.97
C ASP A 35 -32.70 45.36 19.96
N ALA A 36 -32.03 44.82 20.98
CA ALA A 36 -31.90 43.38 21.15
C ALA A 36 -33.27 42.82 21.55
N ASP A 37 -34.00 42.27 20.57
CA ASP A 37 -35.26 41.55 20.78
C ASP A 37 -35.16 40.65 22.03
N ALA A 38 -36.05 40.88 23.00
CA ALA A 38 -36.05 40.13 24.25
C ALA A 38 -36.15 38.62 24.00
N GLU A 39 -35.40 37.83 24.77
CA GLU A 39 -35.40 36.38 24.64
C GLU A 39 -36.83 35.83 24.85
N PRO A 40 -37.42 35.15 23.86
CA PRO A 40 -38.81 34.68 23.95
C PRO A 40 -38.93 33.63 25.04
N ARG A 41 -40.06 33.62 25.73
CA ARG A 41 -40.34 32.64 26.79
C ARG A 41 -40.67 31.27 26.19
N ALA A 42 -40.44 30.20 26.95
CA ALA A 42 -40.72 28.84 26.50
C ALA A 42 -42.22 28.54 26.25
N ASP A 43 -43.13 29.38 26.76
CA ASP A 43 -44.57 29.34 26.48
C ASP A 43 -45.02 30.22 25.29
N GLU A 44 -44.11 30.99 24.68
CA GLU A 44 -44.36 31.82 23.49
C GLU A 44 -44.01 31.04 22.21
N TYR A 45 -44.67 29.89 22.02
CA TYR A 45 -44.32 28.83 21.06
C TYR A 45 -43.85 29.31 19.68
N ASP A 46 -44.62 30.16 19.00
CA ASP A 46 -44.29 30.63 17.64
C ASP A 46 -43.04 31.52 17.61
N ALA A 47 -42.88 32.40 18.60
CA ALA A 47 -41.70 33.27 18.72
C ALA A 47 -40.46 32.46 19.10
N PHE A 48 -40.61 31.52 20.03
CA PHE A 48 -39.57 30.62 20.47
C PHE A 48 -39.07 29.71 19.32
N MET A 49 -39.98 29.09 18.57
CA MET A 49 -39.63 28.26 17.41
C MET A 49 -38.95 29.11 16.33
N LYS A 50 -39.45 30.32 16.03
CA LYS A 50 -38.83 31.23 15.05
C LYS A 50 -37.40 31.65 15.44
N ARG A 51 -37.13 31.82 16.75
CA ARG A 51 -35.82 32.24 17.27
C ARG A 51 -34.81 31.08 17.35
N HIS A 52 -35.21 29.95 17.92
CA HIS A 52 -34.30 28.84 18.23
C HIS A 52 -34.29 27.72 17.18
N MET A 53 -35.28 27.69 16.28
CA MET A 53 -35.42 26.71 15.21
C MET A 53 -35.87 27.39 13.89
N PRO A 54 -35.09 28.35 13.36
CA PRO A 54 -35.44 29.10 12.16
C PRO A 54 -35.63 28.18 10.95
N LYS A 55 -36.36 28.64 9.92
CA LYS A 55 -36.55 27.87 8.69
C LYS A 55 -35.29 27.89 7.84
N THR A 56 -34.73 26.71 7.59
CA THR A 56 -33.64 26.50 6.65
C THR A 56 -34.18 26.70 5.22
N ALA A 57 -33.63 27.65 4.45
CA ALA A 57 -34.11 27.97 3.09
C ALA A 57 -33.90 26.84 2.07
N GLU A 58 -33.18 25.79 2.46
CA GLU A 58 -32.75 24.65 1.63
C GLU A 58 -33.82 23.57 1.50
N TYR A 59 -34.72 23.45 2.48
CA TYR A 59 -35.66 22.34 2.59
C TYR A 59 -37.11 22.80 2.62
N GLU A 60 -37.95 22.21 1.78
CA GLU A 60 -39.38 22.47 1.80
C GLU A 60 -40.00 21.81 3.05
N THR A 61 -40.56 22.64 3.92
CA THR A 61 -41.32 22.19 5.09
C THR A 61 -42.63 21.54 4.65
N GLU A 62 -42.87 20.30 5.04
CA GLU A 62 -44.14 19.60 4.82
C GLU A 62 -45.16 19.94 5.92
N ALA A 63 -44.74 19.89 7.18
CA ALA A 63 -45.56 20.22 8.33
C ALA A 63 -44.73 20.71 9.51
N GLU A 64 -45.33 21.54 10.36
CA GLU A 64 -44.79 21.96 11.66
C GLU A 64 -45.85 21.73 12.73
N ALA A 65 -45.42 21.24 13.89
CA ALA A 65 -46.24 21.10 15.09
C ALA A 65 -45.39 21.32 16.34
N TYR A 66 -46.05 21.68 17.43
CA TYR A 66 -45.45 21.64 18.77
C TYR A 66 -46.41 20.96 19.75
N HIS A 67 -45.85 20.31 20.75
CA HIS A 67 -46.63 19.64 21.80
C HIS A 67 -45.92 19.74 23.16
N THR A 68 -46.62 20.28 24.16
CA THR A 68 -46.15 20.37 25.55
C THR A 68 -46.67 19.21 26.38
N TRP A 69 -45.77 18.42 26.97
CA TRP A 69 -46.09 17.45 28.02
C TRP A 69 -45.77 18.04 29.39
N GLU A 70 -46.80 18.14 30.24
CA GLU A 70 -46.64 18.45 31.66
C GLU A 70 -46.21 17.18 32.42
N ILE A 71 -44.94 17.15 32.82
CA ILE A 71 -44.37 16.07 33.62
C ILE A 71 -44.74 16.36 35.08
N ARG A 72 -45.65 15.55 35.63
CA ARG A 72 -46.07 15.60 37.04
C ARG A 72 -45.39 14.50 37.85
N ASP A 73 -45.24 14.73 39.14
CA ASP A 73 -44.70 13.79 40.12
C ASP A 73 -43.34 13.16 39.71
N TRP A 74 -42.42 13.95 39.16
CA TRP A 74 -41.15 13.50 38.54
C TRP A 74 -40.40 12.45 39.38
N ARG A 75 -40.30 12.66 40.70
CA ARG A 75 -39.62 11.75 41.64
C ARG A 75 -40.28 10.37 41.82
N THR A 76 -41.48 10.14 41.30
CA THR A 76 -42.20 8.85 41.36
C THR A 76 -42.29 8.12 40.02
N LEU A 77 -41.80 8.74 38.93
CA LEU A 77 -41.76 8.13 37.60
C LEU A 77 -40.85 6.90 37.59
N THR A 78 -41.04 6.02 36.61
CA THR A 78 -40.16 4.86 36.40
C THR A 78 -38.87 5.27 35.68
N ARG A 79 -38.03 4.30 35.30
CA ARG A 79 -36.77 4.58 34.60
C ARG A 79 -36.96 4.99 33.13
N ARG A 80 -38.10 4.67 32.52
CA ARG A 80 -38.44 4.98 31.12
C ARG A 80 -39.93 5.31 31.05
N GLU A 81 -40.26 6.52 30.64
CA GLU A 81 -41.62 7.01 30.47
C GLU A 81 -41.86 7.43 29.02
N HIS A 82 -43.12 7.36 28.60
CA HIS A 82 -43.58 7.85 27.31
C HIS A 82 -44.59 8.97 27.52
N GLY A 83 -44.35 10.11 26.89
CA GLY A 83 -45.30 11.22 26.83
C GLY A 83 -46.52 10.90 25.95
N PRO A 84 -47.53 11.78 25.96
CA PRO A 84 -48.68 11.68 25.07
C PRO A 84 -48.29 11.72 23.59
N ILE A 85 -49.10 11.09 22.75
CA ILE A 85 -48.93 11.04 21.29
C ILE A 85 -49.52 12.30 20.66
N PHE A 86 -48.81 12.87 19.69
CA PHE A 86 -49.24 14.00 18.86
C PHE A 86 -48.90 13.77 17.39
N GLU A 87 -49.59 14.45 16.49
CA GLU A 87 -49.45 14.26 15.03
C GLU A 87 -48.63 15.40 14.40
N CYS A 88 -47.70 15.06 13.50
CA CYS A 88 -47.04 16.03 12.62
C CYS A 88 -46.68 15.36 11.28
N GLY A 89 -47.03 15.99 10.15
CA GLY A 89 -46.78 15.44 8.80
C GLY A 89 -47.56 14.16 8.47
N GLY A 90 -48.62 13.82 9.21
CA GLY A 90 -49.29 12.51 9.09
C GLY A 90 -48.52 11.36 9.74
N HIS A 91 -47.61 11.67 10.66
CA HIS A 91 -46.89 10.71 11.48
C HIS A 91 -47.19 10.95 12.98
N PRO A 92 -47.45 9.88 13.76
CA PRO A 92 -47.62 9.95 15.19
C PRO A 92 -46.25 10.01 15.89
N TRP A 93 -46.09 10.99 16.77
CA TRP A 93 -44.87 11.26 17.54
C TRP A 93 -45.15 11.27 19.03
N ARG A 94 -44.15 10.97 19.85
CA ARG A 94 -44.19 11.15 21.31
C ARG A 94 -42.80 11.45 21.87
N ILE A 95 -42.75 11.91 23.12
CA ILE A 95 -41.49 12.13 23.84
C ILE A 95 -41.16 10.87 24.63
N LEU A 96 -40.00 10.27 24.37
CA LEU A 96 -39.41 9.21 25.17
C LEU A 96 -38.47 9.83 26.21
N PHE A 97 -38.66 9.49 27.49
CA PHE A 97 -38.03 10.18 28.61
C PHE A 97 -37.43 9.19 29.62
N PHE A 98 -36.21 9.47 30.07
CA PHE A 98 -35.52 8.74 31.13
C PHE A 98 -35.28 9.69 32.33
N PRO A 99 -36.17 9.70 33.35
CA PRO A 99 -36.14 10.68 34.47
C PRO A 99 -34.89 10.64 35.35
N TYR A 100 -34.17 9.51 35.32
CA TYR A 100 -32.92 9.26 36.05
C TYR A 100 -31.76 8.92 35.10
N GLY A 101 -31.94 9.20 33.81
CA GLY A 101 -30.93 9.06 32.76
C GLY A 101 -30.79 7.68 32.13
N ASN A 102 -30.43 7.67 30.85
CA ASN A 102 -30.09 6.49 30.08
C ASN A 102 -28.60 6.16 30.23
N ASN A 103 -28.24 5.50 31.34
CA ASN A 103 -26.87 5.15 31.74
C ASN A 103 -25.91 6.36 31.96
N VAL A 104 -26.46 7.54 32.29
CA VAL A 104 -25.72 8.77 32.61
C VAL A 104 -26.41 9.57 33.73
N ASP A 105 -25.66 10.44 34.44
CA ASP A 105 -26.19 11.30 35.52
C ASP A 105 -27.00 12.54 35.02
N PHE A 106 -27.67 12.40 33.88
CA PHE A 106 -28.45 13.44 33.21
C PHE A 106 -29.83 12.89 32.87
N ALA A 107 -30.89 13.69 33.01
CA ALA A 107 -32.16 13.41 32.38
C ALA A 107 -31.96 13.31 30.85
N SER A 108 -32.56 12.30 30.23
CA SER A 108 -32.42 12.04 28.79
C SER A 108 -33.79 12.15 28.11
N PHE A 109 -33.85 12.87 27.00
CA PHE A 109 -35.08 13.12 26.23
C PHE A 109 -34.86 12.79 24.75
N TYR A 110 -35.82 12.07 24.16
CA TYR A 110 -35.81 11.63 22.78
C TYR A 110 -37.17 11.91 22.14
N LEU A 111 -37.17 12.22 20.85
CA LEU A 111 -38.36 12.15 20.00
C LEU A 111 -38.45 10.71 19.50
N GLU A 112 -39.62 10.09 19.64
CA GLU A 112 -39.87 8.69 19.28
C GLU A 112 -41.13 8.60 18.41
N GLN A 113 -41.07 7.81 17.35
CA GLN A 113 -42.23 7.49 16.52
C GLN A 113 -43.23 6.63 17.32
N ALA A 114 -44.53 6.86 17.11
CA ALA A 114 -45.59 6.24 17.92
C ALA A 114 -46.53 5.33 17.11
N TYR A 115 -46.08 4.74 16.01
CA TYR A 115 -46.80 3.67 15.31
C TYR A 115 -46.83 2.37 16.13
N ASP A 116 -47.94 1.64 16.06
CA ASP A 116 -47.96 0.21 16.41
C ASP A 116 -47.17 -0.59 15.37
N GLU A 117 -46.51 -1.68 15.78
CA GLU A 117 -45.74 -2.61 14.90
C GLU A 117 -46.54 -3.15 13.68
N LYS A 118 -47.87 -3.08 13.72
CA LYS A 118 -48.78 -3.55 12.66
C LYS A 118 -49.40 -2.44 11.82
N GLN A 119 -49.12 -1.17 12.14
CA GLN A 119 -49.71 0.01 11.50
C GLN A 119 -48.66 0.88 10.80
N MET A 120 -47.36 0.65 11.04
CA MET A 120 -46.28 1.33 10.34
C MET A 120 -46.27 0.94 8.84
N PRO A 121 -46.15 1.90 7.90
CA PRO A 121 -46.02 1.61 6.48
C PRO A 121 -44.76 0.81 6.14
N GLU A 122 -44.84 -0.01 5.10
CA GLU A 122 -43.67 -0.66 4.48
C GLU A 122 -42.76 0.43 3.85
N ASP A 123 -41.44 0.33 4.05
CA ASP A 123 -40.45 1.37 3.72
C ASP A 123 -40.73 2.78 4.35
N TRP A 124 -41.37 2.85 5.53
CA TRP A 124 -41.61 4.14 6.22
C TRP A 124 -40.33 4.88 6.60
N TYR A 125 -40.32 6.19 6.33
CA TYR A 125 -39.35 7.15 6.86
C TYR A 125 -39.98 8.53 7.08
N ALA A 126 -39.34 9.35 7.92
CA ALA A 126 -39.65 10.77 8.05
C ALA A 126 -38.37 11.58 8.30
N CYS A 127 -38.10 12.60 7.48
CA CYS A 127 -37.00 13.55 7.69
C CYS A 127 -37.49 14.69 8.58
N VAL A 128 -36.92 14.81 9.78
CA VAL A 128 -37.42 15.69 10.83
C VAL A 128 -36.30 16.56 11.41
N GLU A 129 -36.47 17.88 11.38
CA GLU A 129 -35.83 18.77 12.33
C GLU A 129 -36.70 18.81 13.59
N PHE A 130 -36.10 18.75 14.78
CA PHE A 130 -36.85 18.88 16.03
C PHE A 130 -36.06 19.60 17.13
N MET A 131 -36.81 20.16 18.08
CA MET A 131 -36.27 20.83 19.25
C MET A 131 -37.03 20.33 20.49
N LEU A 132 -36.30 19.88 21.51
CA LEU A 132 -36.87 19.54 22.81
C LEU A 132 -36.49 20.65 23.80
N VAL A 133 -37.47 21.16 24.53
CA VAL A 133 -37.31 22.28 25.48
C VAL A 133 -37.89 21.88 26.82
N LEU A 134 -37.06 21.78 27.87
CA LEU A 134 -37.51 21.59 29.25
C LEU A 134 -37.58 22.95 29.94
N TRP A 135 -38.69 23.27 30.61
CA TRP A 135 -38.91 24.57 31.24
C TRP A 135 -39.74 24.49 32.53
N ASN A 136 -39.57 25.49 33.41
CA ASN A 136 -40.31 25.57 34.68
C ASN A 136 -41.77 26.06 34.45
N PRO A 137 -42.80 25.29 34.84
CA PRO A 137 -44.21 25.66 34.66
C PRO A 137 -44.63 27.00 35.28
N ASN A 138 -43.97 27.44 36.35
CA ASN A 138 -44.23 28.69 37.06
C ASN A 138 -43.33 29.85 36.62
N ASP A 139 -42.31 29.59 35.80
CA ASP A 139 -41.42 30.60 35.22
C ASP A 139 -40.87 30.13 33.86
N PRO A 140 -41.61 30.37 32.76
CA PRO A 140 -41.20 29.91 31.42
C PRO A 140 -39.98 30.64 30.85
N SER A 141 -39.38 31.60 31.57
CA SER A 141 -38.07 32.14 31.23
C SER A 141 -36.93 31.21 31.64
N ILE A 142 -37.18 30.26 32.55
CA ILE A 142 -36.22 29.24 32.98
C ILE A 142 -36.42 28.00 32.11
N PHE A 143 -35.57 27.85 31.11
CA PHE A 143 -35.61 26.73 30.17
C PHE A 143 -34.21 26.20 29.81
N THR A 144 -34.17 25.01 29.23
CA THR A 144 -33.02 24.48 28.52
C THR A 144 -33.49 23.76 27.25
N THR A 145 -32.77 23.93 26.14
CA THR A 145 -33.20 23.52 24.81
C THR A 145 -32.08 22.82 24.05
N HIS A 146 -32.42 21.77 23.31
CA HIS A 146 -31.54 21.14 22.34
C HIS A 146 -32.27 20.91 21.01
N THR A 147 -31.60 21.24 19.91
CA THR A 147 -32.05 21.05 18.53
C THR A 147 -31.31 19.89 17.87
N ALA A 148 -31.99 19.13 17.02
CA ALA A 148 -31.41 18.07 16.20
C ALA A 148 -32.16 17.95 14.87
N HIS A 149 -31.56 17.23 13.93
CA HIS A 149 -32.21 16.74 12.73
C HIS A 149 -31.89 15.26 12.54
N HIS A 150 -32.85 14.48 12.03
CA HIS A 150 -32.71 13.04 11.85
C HIS A 150 -33.68 12.49 10.80
N ARG A 151 -33.35 11.35 10.19
CA ARG A 151 -34.26 10.57 9.36
C ARG A 151 -34.74 9.36 10.16
N PHE A 152 -35.94 9.48 10.72
CA PHE A 152 -36.58 8.37 11.40
C PHE A 152 -36.97 7.29 10.39
N THR A 153 -36.85 6.03 10.80
CA THR A 153 -37.18 4.84 10.00
C THR A 153 -37.76 3.74 10.89
N ALA A 154 -38.15 2.61 10.29
CA ALA A 154 -38.57 1.41 11.03
C ALA A 154 -37.49 0.88 12.01
N ASP A 155 -36.20 0.94 11.61
CA ASP A 155 -35.07 0.48 12.42
C ASP A 155 -34.57 1.56 13.40
N GLU A 156 -34.62 2.83 13.00
CA GLU A 156 -34.23 4.01 13.81
C GLU A 156 -35.49 4.82 14.18
N GLY A 157 -36.25 4.29 15.14
CA GLY A 157 -37.53 4.85 15.58
C GLY A 157 -37.46 5.97 16.64
N ASP A 158 -36.31 6.15 17.30
CA ASP A 158 -36.10 7.23 18.28
C ASP A 158 -34.74 7.93 18.12
N TRP A 159 -34.73 9.24 18.37
CA TRP A 159 -33.52 10.06 18.31
C TRP A 159 -33.58 11.21 19.33
N GLY A 160 -32.44 11.62 19.87
CA GLY A 160 -32.38 12.69 20.87
C GLY A 160 -31.13 12.71 21.72
N PHE A 161 -31.29 13.11 22.98
CA PHE A 161 -30.22 13.65 23.80
C PHE A 161 -30.06 12.87 25.10
N THR A 162 -29.05 11.99 25.14
CA THR A 162 -28.70 11.22 26.34
C THR A 162 -28.29 12.12 27.50
N ARG A 163 -27.61 13.23 27.24
CA ARG A 163 -27.21 14.24 28.25
C ARG A 163 -27.95 15.56 28.01
N PHE A 164 -29.22 15.63 28.36
CA PHE A 164 -30.04 16.83 28.16
C PHE A 164 -29.97 17.78 29.36
N ALA A 165 -30.31 17.33 30.58
CA ALA A 165 -30.24 18.17 31.78
C ALA A 165 -29.64 17.45 33.00
N GLU A 166 -28.71 18.10 33.70
CA GLU A 166 -27.96 17.49 34.81
C GLU A 166 -28.85 17.22 36.03
N LEU A 167 -28.97 15.96 36.46
CA LEU A 167 -29.91 15.55 37.51
C LEU A 167 -29.68 16.28 38.85
N ARG A 168 -28.43 16.63 39.15
CA ARG A 168 -28.05 17.38 40.36
C ARG A 168 -28.53 18.83 40.36
N LYS A 169 -28.61 19.45 39.17
CA LYS A 169 -29.04 20.86 39.01
C LYS A 169 -30.54 21.00 38.89
N LEU A 170 -31.24 20.01 38.32
CA LEU A 170 -32.69 20.08 38.07
C LEU A 170 -33.52 20.43 39.31
N PHE A 171 -33.11 19.93 40.47
CA PHE A 171 -33.74 20.17 41.78
C PHE A 171 -32.97 21.16 42.68
N SER A 172 -31.97 21.88 42.13
CA SER A 172 -31.25 22.93 42.86
C SER A 172 -32.17 24.11 43.15
N ASN A 173 -32.06 24.73 44.33
CA ASN A 173 -32.88 25.89 44.72
C ASN A 173 -32.79 27.08 43.74
N SER A 174 -31.74 27.11 42.90
CA SER A 174 -31.57 28.07 41.82
C SER A 174 -31.00 27.35 40.60
N TRP A 175 -31.62 27.56 39.44
CA TRP A 175 -31.10 27.24 38.12
C TRP A 175 -30.48 28.50 37.51
N GLU A 176 -29.20 28.43 37.13
CA GLU A 176 -28.44 29.53 36.49
C GLU A 176 -28.61 30.90 37.18
N ASP A 177 -28.56 30.89 38.52
CA ASP A 177 -28.68 32.06 39.39
C ASP A 177 -29.98 32.88 39.26
N ARG A 178 -31.01 32.33 38.57
CA ARG A 178 -32.34 32.94 38.43
C ARG A 178 -33.26 32.76 39.66
N GLY A 179 -32.77 32.12 40.73
CA GLY A 179 -33.44 32.08 42.04
C GLY A 179 -34.62 31.10 42.18
N ARG A 180 -34.87 30.26 41.17
CA ARG A 180 -35.87 29.17 41.20
C ARG A 180 -35.29 27.89 40.56
N PRO A 181 -35.76 26.68 40.95
CA PRO A 181 -35.36 25.43 40.30
C PRO A 181 -35.89 25.30 38.86
N MET A 182 -35.35 24.34 38.09
CA MET A 182 -35.94 23.90 36.83
C MET A 182 -37.16 22.99 37.08
N VAL A 183 -37.05 22.05 38.03
CA VAL A 183 -38.16 21.18 38.47
C VAL A 183 -38.70 21.72 39.79
N GLU A 184 -39.78 22.48 39.71
CA GLU A 184 -40.47 23.10 40.85
C GLU A 184 -41.72 22.27 41.23
N ASP A 185 -42.04 22.15 42.51
CA ASP A 185 -43.19 21.36 43.02
C ASP A 185 -43.29 19.92 42.47
N ASN A 186 -42.13 19.30 42.18
CA ASN A 186 -42.01 17.96 41.59
C ASN A 186 -42.57 17.86 40.15
N ALA A 187 -42.70 18.98 39.45
CA ALA A 187 -43.20 19.08 38.08
C ALA A 187 -42.27 19.89 37.16
N ALA A 188 -42.34 19.61 35.86
CA ALA A 188 -41.69 20.39 34.81
C ALA A 188 -42.46 20.24 33.48
N ASN A 189 -42.35 21.21 32.58
CA ASN A 189 -42.93 21.10 31.24
C ASN A 189 -41.84 20.76 30.22
N VAL A 190 -42.13 19.83 29.31
CA VAL A 190 -41.28 19.57 28.14
C VAL A 190 -42.07 19.82 26.85
N THR A 191 -41.61 20.74 26.03
CA THR A 191 -42.19 21.03 24.71
C THR A 191 -41.33 20.38 23.62
N ALA A 192 -41.93 19.53 22.80
CA ALA A 192 -41.34 19.10 21.54
C ALA A 192 -41.85 19.99 20.41
N TYR A 193 -40.94 20.58 19.63
CA TYR A 193 -41.22 21.21 18.35
C TYR A 193 -40.72 20.28 17.25
N VAL A 194 -41.54 20.02 16.24
CA VAL A 194 -41.29 19.04 15.18
C VAL A 194 -41.59 19.68 13.83
N ARG A 195 -40.60 19.70 12.94
CA ARG A 195 -40.72 20.13 11.54
C ARG A 195 -40.40 18.94 10.64
N VAL A 196 -41.42 18.42 9.96
CA VAL A 196 -41.25 17.40 8.92
C VAL A 196 -40.86 18.09 7.62
N LEU A 197 -39.81 17.61 6.97
CA LEU A 197 -39.28 18.11 5.72
C LEU A 197 -39.54 17.13 4.59
N LYS A 198 -39.82 17.65 3.39
CA LYS A 198 -39.80 16.84 2.18
C LYS A 198 -38.37 16.42 1.86
N ASP A 199 -38.21 15.17 1.42
CA ASP A 199 -36.93 14.63 0.95
C ASP A 199 -36.89 14.62 -0.59
N PRO A 200 -36.28 15.61 -1.26
CA PRO A 200 -36.19 15.66 -2.71
C PRO A 200 -35.17 14.67 -3.29
N THR A 201 -34.22 14.18 -2.48
CA THR A 201 -33.14 13.28 -2.92
C THR A 201 -33.42 11.80 -2.63
N GLY A 202 -34.39 11.51 -1.76
CA GLY A 202 -34.68 10.17 -1.24
C GLY A 202 -33.69 9.70 -0.18
N VAL A 203 -32.66 10.49 0.13
CA VAL A 203 -31.55 10.14 1.04
C VAL A 203 -31.22 11.24 2.05
N LEU A 204 -32.08 12.23 2.24
CA LEU A 204 -31.87 13.27 3.26
C LEU A 204 -31.68 12.62 4.64
N TRP A 205 -30.51 12.90 5.25
CA TRP A 205 -29.99 12.33 6.51
C TRP A 205 -29.99 10.80 6.60
N HIS A 206 -29.94 10.09 5.48
CA HIS A 206 -29.92 8.63 5.44
C HIS A 206 -28.56 8.07 5.91
N ASN A 207 -28.56 7.06 6.79
CA ASN A 207 -27.35 6.43 7.34
C ASN A 207 -26.62 5.48 6.35
N PHE A 208 -27.30 5.14 5.24
CA PHE A 208 -26.88 4.24 4.14
C PHE A 208 -26.73 2.77 4.51
N ILE A 209 -27.23 2.35 5.67
CA ILE A 209 -27.46 0.94 5.98
C ILE A 209 -28.58 0.44 5.05
N ASN A 210 -28.41 -0.75 4.46
CA ASN A 210 -29.34 -1.38 3.51
C ASN A 210 -29.69 -0.56 2.24
N TYR A 211 -28.93 0.48 1.90
CA TYR A 211 -29.20 1.31 0.72
C TYR A 211 -28.89 0.59 -0.61
N ASP A 212 -29.91 0.37 -1.44
CA ASP A 212 -29.77 -0.19 -2.79
C ASP A 212 -29.86 0.92 -3.86
N SER A 213 -28.71 1.30 -4.42
CA SER A 213 -28.65 2.32 -5.48
C SER A 213 -29.48 1.97 -6.72
N LYS A 214 -29.66 0.68 -7.05
CA LYS A 214 -30.46 0.24 -8.19
C LYS A 214 -31.95 0.40 -7.91
N LYS A 215 -32.41 0.04 -6.70
CA LYS A 215 -33.81 0.25 -6.27
C LYS A 215 -34.18 1.73 -6.30
N GLU A 216 -33.33 2.58 -5.71
CA GLU A 216 -33.65 3.99 -5.47
C GLU A 216 -33.39 4.91 -6.68
N THR A 217 -32.40 4.60 -7.53
CA THR A 217 -32.02 5.48 -8.67
C THR A 217 -32.15 4.83 -10.05
N GLY A 218 -32.36 3.51 -10.12
CA GLY A 218 -32.29 2.73 -11.37
C GLY A 218 -30.86 2.49 -11.89
N MET A 219 -29.84 3.02 -11.21
CA MET A 219 -28.42 3.02 -11.64
C MET A 219 -27.51 2.34 -10.61
N VAL A 220 -26.27 2.02 -10.99
CA VAL A 220 -25.29 1.37 -10.10
C VAL A 220 -23.95 2.09 -10.13
N GLY A 221 -23.24 2.03 -9.00
CA GLY A 221 -21.90 2.57 -8.86
C GLY A 221 -20.79 1.65 -9.41
N LEU A 222 -19.56 2.10 -9.25
CA LEU A 222 -18.32 1.39 -9.55
C LEU A 222 -17.53 1.13 -8.27
N LYS A 223 -17.14 -0.12 -8.02
CA LYS A 223 -16.36 -0.48 -6.83
C LYS A 223 -14.97 0.14 -6.90
N ASN A 224 -14.59 0.86 -5.84
CA ASN A 224 -13.23 1.36 -5.67
C ASN A 224 -12.25 0.20 -5.40
N GLN A 225 -11.10 0.19 -6.06
CA GLN A 225 -10.04 -0.81 -5.85
C GLN A 225 -8.98 -0.36 -4.83
N GLY A 226 -9.04 0.89 -4.36
CA GLY A 226 -8.06 1.51 -3.47
C GLY A 226 -8.04 3.04 -3.68
N ALA A 227 -7.40 3.48 -4.77
CA ALA A 227 -7.31 4.89 -5.15
C ALA A 227 -8.02 5.20 -6.49
N THR A 228 -8.88 4.31 -7.01
CA THR A 228 -9.41 4.39 -8.39
C THR A 228 -10.65 5.26 -8.57
N CYS A 229 -10.99 6.11 -7.59
CA CYS A 229 -12.20 6.93 -7.62
C CYS A 229 -12.19 8.00 -8.74
N TYR A 230 -11.01 8.46 -9.15
CA TYR A 230 -10.82 9.37 -10.30
C TYR A 230 -11.24 8.69 -11.62
N LEU A 231 -10.81 7.43 -11.81
CA LEU A 231 -11.19 6.56 -12.92
C LEU A 231 -12.70 6.25 -12.88
N ASN A 232 -13.26 5.94 -11.70
CA ASN A 232 -14.69 5.67 -11.54
C ASN A 232 -15.56 6.88 -11.95
N SER A 233 -15.17 8.09 -11.52
CA SER A 233 -15.85 9.35 -11.85
C SER A 233 -15.87 9.63 -13.36
N LEU A 234 -14.72 9.44 -14.02
CA LEU A 234 -14.59 9.59 -15.48
C LEU A 234 -15.42 8.54 -16.23
N LEU A 235 -15.37 7.27 -15.82
CA LEU A 235 -16.09 6.18 -16.48
C LEU A 235 -17.61 6.35 -16.41
N GLN A 236 -18.15 6.84 -15.29
CA GLN A 236 -19.57 7.17 -15.19
C GLN A 236 -19.91 8.33 -16.15
N SER A 237 -19.11 9.39 -16.18
CA SER A 237 -19.32 10.53 -17.11
C SER A 237 -19.36 10.09 -18.58
N LEU A 238 -18.44 9.20 -18.97
CA LEU A 238 -18.38 8.64 -20.32
C LEU A 238 -19.53 7.65 -20.60
N PHE A 239 -19.98 6.88 -19.60
CA PHE A 239 -21.11 5.96 -19.73
C PHE A 239 -22.46 6.68 -19.95
N PHE A 240 -22.66 7.82 -19.30
CA PHE A 240 -23.87 8.65 -19.45
C PHE A 240 -23.82 9.58 -20.68
N THR A 241 -22.64 9.80 -21.27
CA THR A 241 -22.52 10.25 -22.66
C THR A 241 -22.98 9.14 -23.61
N THR A 242 -24.30 8.97 -23.78
CA THR A 242 -24.87 7.76 -24.41
C THR A 242 -24.39 7.50 -25.84
N ALA A 243 -24.10 8.55 -26.61
CA ALA A 243 -23.51 8.42 -27.95
C ALA A 243 -22.09 7.81 -27.91
N PHE A 244 -21.28 8.16 -26.91
CA PHE A 244 -19.97 7.53 -26.68
C PHE A 244 -20.13 6.05 -26.33
N ARG A 245 -21.08 5.72 -25.44
CA ARG A 245 -21.42 4.33 -25.11
C ARG A 245 -21.84 3.53 -26.36
N GLN A 246 -22.63 4.12 -27.25
CA GLN A 246 -23.02 3.49 -28.51
C GLN A 246 -21.81 3.25 -29.44
N ALA A 247 -20.95 4.25 -29.62
CA ALA A 247 -19.73 4.11 -30.41
C ALA A 247 -18.79 3.02 -29.86
N VAL A 248 -18.65 2.93 -28.52
CA VAL A 248 -17.89 1.85 -27.86
C VAL A 248 -18.53 0.48 -28.12
N TYR A 249 -19.86 0.35 -28.11
CA TYR A 249 -20.55 -0.91 -28.45
C TYR A 249 -20.42 -1.32 -29.93
N GLN A 250 -20.12 -0.39 -30.85
CA GLN A 250 -19.89 -0.70 -32.27
C GLN A 250 -18.49 -1.29 -32.57
N ILE A 251 -17.56 -1.27 -31.61
CA ILE A 251 -16.22 -1.86 -31.79
C ILE A 251 -16.33 -3.40 -31.89
N PRO A 252 -15.78 -4.05 -32.94
CA PRO A 252 -15.89 -5.49 -33.12
C PRO A 252 -14.94 -6.26 -32.18
N THR A 253 -15.47 -6.85 -31.12
CA THR A 253 -14.71 -7.63 -30.11
C THR A 253 -15.13 -9.11 -30.01
N ALA A 254 -15.98 -9.59 -30.93
CA ALA A 254 -16.62 -10.91 -30.83
C ALA A 254 -15.63 -12.09 -30.90
N GLU A 255 -14.51 -11.94 -31.61
CA GLU A 255 -13.44 -12.95 -31.70
C GLU A 255 -12.37 -12.77 -30.60
N GLU A 256 -12.40 -11.65 -29.88
CA GLU A 256 -11.38 -11.27 -28.91
C GLU A 256 -11.81 -11.72 -27.51
N ALA A 257 -11.20 -12.80 -27.01
CA ALA A 257 -11.48 -13.35 -25.68
C ALA A 257 -10.47 -12.93 -24.60
N ASP A 258 -9.46 -12.14 -24.96
CA ASP A 258 -8.39 -11.74 -24.05
C ASP A 258 -8.81 -10.56 -23.15
N ARG A 259 -8.58 -10.72 -21.84
CA ARG A 259 -8.81 -9.69 -20.81
C ARG A 259 -7.72 -8.62 -20.78
N SER A 260 -6.69 -8.73 -21.63
CA SER A 260 -5.74 -7.64 -21.91
C SER A 260 -6.35 -6.52 -22.77
N ASN A 261 -7.47 -6.76 -23.45
CA ASN A 261 -8.05 -5.85 -24.44
C ASN A 261 -8.92 -4.76 -23.80
N SER A 262 -8.50 -3.49 -23.91
CA SER A 262 -9.16 -2.34 -23.29
C SER A 262 -10.54 -2.03 -23.87
N ALA A 263 -10.76 -2.23 -25.18
CA ALA A 263 -12.06 -2.00 -25.80
C ALA A 263 -13.08 -3.05 -25.31
N TYR A 264 -12.68 -4.32 -25.26
CA TYR A 264 -13.52 -5.39 -24.71
C TYR A 264 -13.81 -5.21 -23.21
N ALA A 265 -12.79 -4.83 -22.42
CA ALA A 265 -12.95 -4.57 -20.99
C ALA A 265 -13.93 -3.39 -20.73
N LEU A 266 -13.85 -2.31 -21.52
CA LEU A 266 -14.76 -1.17 -21.40
C LEU A 266 -16.19 -1.52 -21.84
N GLN A 267 -16.37 -2.25 -22.96
CA GLN A 267 -17.67 -2.75 -23.38
C GLN A 267 -18.33 -3.63 -22.31
N ARG A 268 -17.56 -4.55 -21.71
CA ARG A 268 -18.03 -5.42 -20.62
C ARG A 268 -18.40 -4.60 -19.38
N LEU A 269 -17.62 -3.58 -19.04
CA LEU A 269 -17.95 -2.66 -17.94
C LEU A 269 -19.26 -1.90 -18.19
N PHE A 270 -19.43 -1.31 -19.38
CA PHE A 270 -20.64 -0.58 -19.74
C PHE A 270 -21.88 -1.48 -19.78
N TYR A 271 -21.75 -2.71 -20.30
CA TYR A 271 -22.82 -3.70 -20.25
C TYR A 271 -23.23 -4.03 -18.80
N LEU A 272 -22.26 -4.20 -17.90
CA LEU A 272 -22.51 -4.45 -16.49
C LEU A 272 -23.12 -3.23 -15.78
N LEU A 273 -22.70 -2.00 -16.08
CA LEU A 273 -23.35 -0.78 -15.57
C LEU A 273 -24.82 -0.68 -16.00
N GLN A 274 -25.13 -1.11 -17.23
CA GLN A 274 -26.50 -1.11 -17.77
C GLN A 274 -27.38 -2.23 -17.17
N THR A 275 -26.83 -3.41 -16.90
CA THR A 275 -27.61 -4.63 -16.58
C THR A 275 -27.48 -5.14 -15.14
N SER A 276 -26.45 -4.74 -14.39
CA SER A 276 -26.25 -5.19 -13.01
C SER A 276 -27.26 -4.56 -12.04
N THR A 277 -27.55 -5.29 -10.97
CA THR A 277 -28.27 -4.80 -9.78
C THR A 277 -27.34 -4.32 -8.67
N THR A 278 -26.03 -4.54 -8.80
CA THR A 278 -25.02 -4.18 -7.79
C THR A 278 -23.84 -3.44 -8.42
N ALA A 279 -23.08 -2.71 -7.60
CA ALA A 279 -21.91 -1.97 -8.05
C ALA A 279 -20.88 -2.85 -8.78
N VAL A 280 -20.33 -2.32 -9.87
CA VAL A 280 -19.52 -3.07 -10.83
C VAL A 280 -18.03 -2.88 -10.56
N GLY A 281 -17.23 -3.95 -10.63
CA GLY A 281 -15.77 -3.85 -10.46
C GLY A 281 -15.06 -3.41 -11.75
N THR A 282 -14.08 -2.51 -11.62
CA THR A 282 -13.24 -2.01 -12.73
C THR A 282 -11.93 -2.79 -12.93
N THR A 283 -11.75 -3.93 -12.25
CA THR A 283 -10.47 -4.68 -12.16
C THR A 283 -9.94 -5.20 -13.49
N GLU A 284 -10.82 -5.60 -14.41
CA GLU A 284 -10.41 -6.07 -15.74
C GLU A 284 -10.00 -4.90 -16.65
N LEU A 285 -10.58 -3.71 -16.45
CA LEU A 285 -10.19 -2.51 -17.19
C LEU A 285 -8.81 -2.01 -16.74
N THR A 286 -8.54 -1.92 -15.43
CA THR A 286 -7.21 -1.56 -14.92
C THR A 286 -6.14 -2.56 -15.37
N HIS A 287 -6.44 -3.87 -15.35
CA HIS A 287 -5.55 -4.90 -15.91
C HIS A 287 -5.31 -4.72 -17.43
N SER A 288 -6.33 -4.35 -18.22
CA SER A 288 -6.19 -4.09 -19.66
C SER A 288 -5.30 -2.88 -20.00
N PHE A 289 -5.09 -1.97 -19.03
CA PHE A 289 -4.14 -0.87 -19.18
C PHE A 289 -2.70 -1.27 -18.85
N GLY A 290 -2.48 -2.51 -18.38
CA GLY A 290 -1.17 -3.00 -17.93
C GLY A 290 -0.79 -2.53 -16.52
N TRP A 291 -1.76 -2.04 -15.73
CA TRP A 291 -1.47 -1.53 -14.39
C TRP A 291 -1.13 -2.64 -13.41
N ASP A 292 -0.02 -2.47 -12.69
CA ASP A 292 0.36 -3.37 -11.61
C ASP A 292 -0.38 -3.06 -10.29
N SER A 293 -0.19 -3.91 -9.28
CA SER A 293 -0.83 -3.74 -7.97
C SER A 293 -0.37 -2.51 -7.18
N LYS A 294 0.64 -1.75 -7.63
CA LYS A 294 1.04 -0.48 -7.01
C LYS A 294 0.33 0.69 -7.67
N GLN A 295 0.28 0.71 -9.01
CA GLN A 295 -0.35 1.77 -9.79
C GLN A 295 -1.85 1.94 -9.47
N ILE A 296 -2.53 0.87 -9.03
CA ILE A 296 -3.92 0.90 -8.54
C ILE A 296 -4.11 1.75 -7.26
N PHE A 297 -3.03 1.99 -6.49
CA PHE A 297 -3.03 2.85 -5.29
C PHE A 297 -2.38 4.23 -5.52
N GLU A 298 -1.91 4.52 -6.73
CA GLU A 298 -1.38 5.83 -7.11
C GLU A 298 -2.51 6.69 -7.70
N GLN A 299 -2.62 7.95 -7.25
CA GLN A 299 -3.55 8.91 -7.85
C GLN A 299 -2.95 9.42 -9.17
N GLN A 300 -3.72 9.31 -10.25
CA GLN A 300 -3.35 9.78 -11.59
C GLN A 300 -4.26 10.95 -11.99
N ASP A 301 -3.81 11.79 -12.92
CA ASP A 301 -4.63 12.88 -13.44
C ASP A 301 -5.76 12.33 -14.33
N VAL A 302 -7.00 12.80 -14.09
CA VAL A 302 -8.20 12.39 -14.84
C VAL A 302 -8.08 12.74 -16.32
N GLN A 303 -7.47 13.88 -16.67
CA GLN A 303 -7.35 14.36 -18.04
C GLN A 303 -6.36 13.50 -18.83
N GLU A 304 -5.20 13.15 -18.23
CA GLU A 304 -4.23 12.28 -18.88
C GLU A 304 -4.83 10.89 -19.15
N LEU A 305 -5.49 10.30 -18.15
CA LEU A 305 -6.19 9.03 -18.28
C LEU A 305 -7.29 9.10 -19.36
N SER A 306 -8.07 10.18 -19.39
CA SER A 306 -9.12 10.39 -20.41
C SER A 306 -8.52 10.40 -21.81
N ARG A 307 -7.41 11.11 -22.03
CA ARG A 307 -6.74 11.15 -23.34
C ARG A 307 -6.19 9.80 -23.75
N VAL A 308 -5.49 9.09 -22.84
CA VAL A 308 -4.98 7.73 -23.10
C VAL A 308 -6.10 6.74 -23.43
N LEU A 309 -7.27 6.87 -22.79
CA LEU A 309 -8.44 6.05 -23.09
C LEU A 309 -9.04 6.40 -24.47
N MET A 310 -9.20 7.69 -24.78
CA MET A 310 -9.73 8.15 -26.08
C MET A 310 -8.83 7.74 -27.25
N ASP A 311 -7.51 7.94 -27.15
CA ASP A 311 -6.54 7.57 -28.19
C ASP A 311 -6.57 6.06 -28.49
N LYS A 312 -6.58 5.23 -27.43
CA LYS A 312 -6.69 3.77 -27.55
C LYS A 312 -8.03 3.31 -28.14
N LEU A 313 -9.11 4.04 -27.92
CA LEU A 313 -10.40 3.72 -28.52
C LEU A 313 -10.48 4.19 -29.98
N ASP A 314 -9.97 5.37 -30.31
CA ASP A 314 -9.92 5.89 -31.69
C ASP A 314 -9.13 4.96 -32.62
N GLU A 315 -7.97 4.46 -32.18
CA GLU A 315 -7.20 3.46 -32.92
C GLU A 315 -8.03 2.19 -33.24
N ARG A 316 -8.90 1.78 -32.32
CA ARG A 316 -9.73 0.57 -32.42
C ARG A 316 -11.06 0.79 -33.16
N MET A 317 -11.48 2.05 -33.33
CA MET A 317 -12.64 2.44 -34.15
C MET A 317 -12.30 2.61 -35.64
N LYS A 318 -11.02 2.70 -36.02
CA LYS A 318 -10.58 2.76 -37.43
C LYS A 318 -10.98 1.52 -38.20
N GLY A 319 -11.57 1.70 -39.38
CA GLY A 319 -12.13 0.63 -40.20
C GLY A 319 -13.49 0.08 -39.73
N THR A 320 -14.15 0.73 -38.77
CA THR A 320 -15.48 0.34 -38.24
C THR A 320 -16.54 1.40 -38.56
N GLU A 321 -17.82 1.09 -38.32
CA GLU A 321 -18.91 2.08 -38.44
C GLU A 321 -18.76 3.27 -37.47
N ALA A 322 -17.98 3.12 -36.39
CA ALA A 322 -17.68 4.15 -35.42
C ALA A 322 -16.46 5.04 -35.78
N GLU A 323 -15.88 4.90 -36.97
CA GLU A 323 -14.67 5.65 -37.36
C GLU A 323 -14.87 7.19 -37.27
N GLY A 324 -13.97 7.83 -36.53
CA GLY A 324 -14.00 9.27 -36.24
C GLY A 324 -15.20 9.71 -35.39
N ALA A 325 -15.92 8.81 -34.72
CA ALA A 325 -17.02 9.17 -33.82
C ALA A 325 -16.50 10.03 -32.64
N LEU A 326 -15.34 9.69 -32.08
CA LEU A 326 -14.71 10.44 -30.99
C LEU A 326 -14.28 11.85 -31.45
N THR A 327 -13.63 11.95 -32.61
CA THR A 327 -13.27 13.24 -33.22
C THR A 327 -14.48 14.14 -33.42
N LYS A 328 -15.59 13.61 -33.96
CA LYS A 328 -16.84 14.36 -34.16
C LYS A 328 -17.50 14.83 -32.86
N MET A 329 -17.23 14.16 -31.74
CA MET A 329 -17.92 14.38 -30.46
C MET A 329 -17.15 15.28 -29.50
N PHE A 330 -15.82 15.15 -29.44
CA PHE A 330 -14.96 15.81 -28.45
C PHE A 330 -13.94 16.78 -29.03
N VAL A 331 -13.66 16.78 -30.35
CA VAL A 331 -12.62 17.64 -30.92
C VAL A 331 -13.14 19.00 -31.38
N GLY A 332 -12.60 20.06 -30.79
CA GLY A 332 -12.73 21.45 -31.25
C GLY A 332 -11.49 21.93 -32.01
N LYS A 333 -11.55 23.16 -32.53
CA LYS A 333 -10.45 23.82 -33.26
C LYS A 333 -10.17 25.21 -32.72
N MET A 334 -8.89 25.52 -32.54
CA MET A 334 -8.41 26.85 -32.17
C MET A 334 -7.25 27.29 -33.06
N LYS A 335 -7.17 28.59 -33.33
CA LYS A 335 -6.08 29.24 -34.06
C LYS A 335 -5.19 29.98 -33.05
N THR A 336 -3.96 29.49 -32.89
CA THR A 336 -2.89 30.22 -32.20
C THR A 336 -2.19 31.11 -33.23
N TYR A 337 -2.06 32.41 -32.95
CA TYR A 337 -1.41 33.36 -33.85
C TYR A 337 -0.35 34.20 -33.12
N ILE A 338 0.69 34.58 -33.85
CA ILE A 338 1.78 35.45 -33.42
C ILE A 338 1.97 36.51 -34.50
N SER A 339 1.60 37.74 -34.20
CA SER A 339 1.69 38.89 -35.10
C SER A 339 2.77 39.85 -34.60
N CYS A 340 3.79 40.13 -35.41
CA CYS A 340 4.86 41.05 -35.03
C CYS A 340 4.37 42.50 -35.01
N ILE A 341 4.84 43.29 -34.05
CA ILE A 341 4.43 44.69 -33.86
C ILE A 341 5.20 45.62 -34.80
N ASN A 342 6.50 45.35 -34.99
CA ASN A 342 7.43 46.24 -35.70
C ASN A 342 7.71 45.84 -37.16
N VAL A 343 7.24 44.65 -37.59
CA VAL A 343 7.43 44.10 -38.94
C VAL A 343 6.15 43.41 -39.40
N ASP A 344 5.88 43.44 -40.71
CA ASP A 344 4.70 42.82 -41.32
C ASP A 344 4.91 41.29 -41.46
N TYR A 345 4.75 40.59 -40.34
CA TYR A 345 4.88 39.13 -40.23
C TYR A 345 3.86 38.58 -39.23
N GLU A 346 2.93 37.74 -39.71
CA GLU A 346 2.05 36.91 -38.90
C GLU A 346 2.38 35.44 -39.14
N SER A 347 2.66 34.71 -38.06
CA SER A 347 2.64 33.25 -38.05
C SER A 347 1.36 32.79 -37.37
N SER A 348 0.65 31.83 -37.95
CA SER A 348 -0.50 31.23 -37.29
C SER A 348 -0.64 29.75 -37.58
N ARG A 349 -1.21 29.04 -36.61
CA ARG A 349 -1.37 27.59 -36.62
C ARG A 349 -2.75 27.25 -36.07
N VAL A 350 -3.51 26.46 -36.83
CA VAL A 350 -4.74 25.84 -36.35
C VAL A 350 -4.36 24.53 -35.67
N GLU A 351 -4.86 24.32 -34.46
CA GLU A 351 -4.64 23.16 -33.63
C GLU A 351 -5.99 22.57 -33.18
N GLU A 352 -6.05 21.26 -33.07
CA GLU A 352 -7.22 20.51 -32.60
C GLU A 352 -7.09 20.24 -31.09
N PHE A 353 -8.19 20.36 -30.35
CA PHE A 353 -8.22 20.15 -28.90
C PHE A 353 -9.35 19.22 -28.48
N TRP A 354 -9.09 18.38 -27.46
CA TRP A 354 -10.05 17.45 -26.86
C TRP A 354 -10.63 17.97 -25.53
N ASP A 355 -9.87 18.86 -24.87
CA ASP A 355 -10.22 19.54 -23.62
C ASP A 355 -9.65 20.96 -23.63
N ILE A 356 -10.15 21.80 -22.73
CA ILE A 356 -9.61 23.15 -22.49
C ILE A 356 -9.22 23.26 -21.02
N GLN A 357 -7.99 23.71 -20.77
CA GLN A 357 -7.45 23.88 -19.42
C GLN A 357 -7.58 25.34 -18.97
N LEU A 358 -8.49 25.59 -18.03
CA LEU A 358 -8.85 26.94 -17.58
C LEU A 358 -8.13 27.31 -16.29
N ASN A 359 -7.53 28.51 -16.25
CA ASN A 359 -6.89 29.05 -15.05
C ASN A 359 -7.98 29.41 -14.01
N VAL A 360 -7.90 28.85 -12.80
CA VAL A 360 -8.81 29.16 -11.69
C VAL A 360 -8.24 30.28 -10.82
N SER A 361 -6.94 30.24 -10.55
CA SER A 361 -6.24 31.27 -9.76
C SER A 361 -6.42 32.64 -10.42
N GLY A 362 -6.94 33.62 -9.68
CA GLY A 362 -7.27 34.97 -10.16
C GLY A 362 -8.63 35.13 -10.87
N ASN A 363 -9.29 34.05 -11.31
CA ASN A 363 -10.56 34.10 -12.04
C ASN A 363 -11.75 33.73 -11.13
N LYS A 364 -12.87 34.45 -11.25
CA LYS A 364 -14.05 34.27 -10.38
C LYS A 364 -15.08 33.28 -10.92
N ASN A 365 -15.13 33.12 -12.23
CA ASN A 365 -16.15 32.37 -12.93
C ASN A 365 -15.61 31.87 -14.29
N LEU A 366 -16.44 31.05 -14.95
CA LEU A 366 -16.15 30.47 -16.26
C LEU A 366 -15.82 31.51 -17.34
N ASP A 367 -16.60 32.59 -17.43
CA ASP A 367 -16.44 33.60 -18.47
C ASP A 367 -15.14 34.41 -18.33
N ASP A 368 -14.72 34.68 -17.09
CA ASP A 368 -13.45 35.34 -16.79
C ASP A 368 -12.25 34.46 -17.19
N SER A 369 -12.27 33.15 -16.89
CA SER A 369 -11.23 32.23 -17.38
C SER A 369 -11.16 32.13 -18.90
N PHE A 370 -12.28 32.18 -19.60
CA PHE A 370 -12.27 32.18 -21.07
C PHE A 370 -11.77 33.51 -21.64
N ARG A 371 -12.01 34.65 -20.98
CA ARG A 371 -11.41 35.96 -21.35
C ARG A 371 -9.91 35.98 -21.15
N ASP A 372 -9.43 35.42 -20.04
CA ASP A 372 -8.01 35.20 -19.73
C ASP A 372 -7.37 34.29 -20.81
N TYR A 373 -8.01 33.19 -21.18
CA TYR A 373 -7.51 32.25 -22.19
C TYR A 373 -7.35 32.86 -23.60
N VAL A 374 -8.24 33.77 -24.01
CA VAL A 374 -8.14 34.48 -25.30
C VAL A 374 -7.40 35.83 -25.20
N GLN A 375 -6.85 36.17 -24.03
CA GLN A 375 -6.14 37.44 -23.84
C GLN A 375 -4.87 37.47 -24.71
N VAL A 376 -4.64 38.61 -25.36
CA VAL A 376 -3.46 38.81 -26.22
C VAL A 376 -2.24 39.10 -25.36
N GLU A 377 -1.34 38.14 -25.27
CA GLU A 377 -0.03 38.27 -24.62
C GLU A 377 0.90 39.13 -25.50
N THR A 378 1.66 40.05 -24.87
CA THR A 378 2.73 40.78 -25.56
C THR A 378 4.08 40.12 -25.25
N MET A 379 4.78 39.71 -26.31
CA MET A 379 6.11 39.10 -26.28
C MET A 379 7.17 40.18 -26.49
N ASP A 380 7.65 40.77 -25.41
CA ASP A 380 8.67 41.83 -25.41
C ASP A 380 9.86 41.50 -24.48
N GLY A 381 10.78 42.47 -24.31
CA GLY A 381 11.92 42.34 -23.39
C GLY A 381 12.85 41.16 -23.71
N GLU A 382 12.99 40.22 -22.76
CA GLU A 382 13.75 38.97 -22.93
C GLU A 382 12.93 37.87 -23.64
N ASN A 383 11.61 38.02 -23.75
CA ASN A 383 10.67 37.05 -24.31
C ASN A 383 10.29 37.32 -25.78
N LYS A 384 11.08 38.13 -26.51
CA LYS A 384 10.85 38.48 -27.93
C LYS A 384 10.71 37.24 -28.82
N TYR A 385 9.79 37.30 -29.78
CA TYR A 385 9.56 36.24 -30.75
C TYR A 385 10.64 36.23 -31.84
N PHE A 386 11.15 35.05 -32.22
CA PHE A 386 12.07 34.90 -33.35
C PHE A 386 11.29 34.74 -34.65
N ALA A 387 11.06 35.85 -35.36
CA ALA A 387 10.40 35.87 -36.65
C ALA A 387 11.36 35.45 -37.77
N GLU A 388 10.93 34.49 -38.60
CA GLU A 388 11.77 33.96 -39.68
C GLU A 388 12.08 35.07 -40.71
N GLY A 389 13.37 35.29 -40.98
CA GLY A 389 13.86 36.38 -41.83
C GLY A 389 13.97 37.76 -41.14
N PHE A 390 13.35 37.98 -39.98
CA PHE A 390 13.33 39.27 -39.27
C PHE A 390 13.99 39.28 -37.88
N GLY A 391 14.38 38.11 -37.35
CA GLY A 391 15.11 37.98 -36.08
C GLY A 391 14.20 38.15 -34.85
N LEU A 392 14.78 38.56 -33.72
CA LEU A 392 14.02 38.80 -32.49
C LEU A 392 13.19 40.09 -32.60
N GLN A 393 11.87 39.94 -32.56
CA GLN A 393 10.89 41.01 -32.71
C GLN A 393 9.91 41.03 -31.52
N ASP A 394 9.42 42.22 -31.21
CA ASP A 394 8.27 42.36 -30.32
C ASP A 394 7.01 41.87 -31.06
N ALA A 395 6.24 41.00 -30.43
CA ALA A 395 5.08 40.35 -31.05
C ALA A 395 3.88 40.26 -30.11
N ARG A 396 2.70 40.08 -30.69
CA ARG A 396 1.46 39.77 -29.99
C ARG A 396 1.11 38.32 -30.25
N LYS A 397 1.01 37.52 -29.20
CA LYS A 397 0.55 36.14 -29.23
C LYS A 397 -0.89 36.09 -28.73
N GLY A 398 -1.75 35.36 -29.42
CA GLY A 398 -3.14 35.16 -29.00
C GLY A 398 -3.70 33.83 -29.47
N VAL A 399 -4.81 33.42 -28.85
CA VAL A 399 -5.56 32.21 -29.18
C VAL A 399 -7.01 32.60 -29.46
N ILE A 400 -7.58 32.05 -30.53
CA ILE A 400 -8.98 32.29 -30.91
C ILE A 400 -9.63 30.95 -31.23
N PHE A 401 -10.84 30.69 -30.74
CA PHE A 401 -11.56 29.47 -31.06
C PHE A 401 -12.21 29.57 -32.46
N GLU A 402 -11.99 28.56 -33.30
CA GLU A 402 -12.66 28.43 -34.60
C GLU A 402 -13.97 27.64 -34.46
N SER A 403 -13.98 26.59 -33.64
CA SER A 403 -15.17 25.81 -33.32
C SER A 403 -15.04 25.03 -32.01
N PHE A 404 -16.16 24.88 -31.28
CA PHE A 404 -16.25 24.01 -30.11
C PHE A 404 -16.88 22.64 -30.47
N PRO A 405 -16.55 21.56 -29.73
CA PRO A 405 -17.12 20.22 -29.93
C PRO A 405 -18.57 20.10 -29.41
N PRO A 406 -19.36 19.09 -29.85
CA PRO A 406 -20.66 18.77 -29.26
C PRO A 406 -20.61 18.46 -27.76
N VAL A 407 -19.56 17.80 -27.29
CA VAL A 407 -19.28 17.55 -25.86
C VAL A 407 -17.97 18.24 -25.50
N LEU A 408 -18.06 19.21 -24.60
CA LEU A 408 -16.95 20.09 -24.21
C LEU A 408 -16.45 19.72 -22.81
N HIS A 409 -15.20 19.27 -22.75
CA HIS A 409 -14.48 18.98 -21.52
C HIS A 409 -13.64 20.18 -21.08
N LEU A 410 -13.89 20.67 -19.86
CA LEU A 410 -13.18 21.81 -19.29
C LEU A 410 -12.46 21.36 -18.01
N GLN A 411 -11.13 21.33 -18.05
CA GLN A 411 -10.30 21.03 -16.89
C GLN A 411 -10.03 22.33 -16.13
N LEU A 412 -10.40 22.37 -14.86
CA LEU A 412 -10.16 23.52 -13.99
C LEU A 412 -8.78 23.33 -13.33
N LYS A 413 -7.81 24.19 -13.66
CA LYS A 413 -6.45 24.15 -13.09
C LYS A 413 -6.47 24.52 -11.61
N ARG A 414 -6.85 23.55 -10.78
CA ARG A 414 -6.90 23.64 -9.31
C ARG A 414 -5.66 23.08 -8.62
N PHE A 415 -4.59 22.81 -9.35
CA PHE A 415 -3.28 22.50 -8.78
C PHE A 415 -2.23 23.42 -9.40
N GLU A 416 -1.52 24.17 -8.57
CA GLU A 416 -0.48 25.11 -8.99
C GLU A 416 0.75 24.99 -8.09
N TYR A 417 1.91 25.39 -8.61
CA TYR A 417 3.16 25.38 -7.85
C TYR A 417 3.29 26.66 -7.02
N ASP A 418 3.22 26.55 -5.70
CA ASP A 418 3.42 27.69 -4.81
C ASP A 418 4.93 27.93 -4.63
N PHE A 419 5.44 28.94 -5.32
CA PHE A 419 6.83 29.39 -5.25
C PHE A 419 7.27 29.84 -3.84
N GLN A 420 6.36 30.18 -2.93
CA GLN A 420 6.70 30.52 -1.54
C GLN A 420 6.85 29.29 -0.65
N ARG A 421 6.19 28.18 -1.01
CA ARG A 421 6.16 26.93 -0.24
C ARG A 421 6.96 25.79 -0.86
N ASP A 422 7.52 26.01 -2.05
CA ASP A 422 8.32 25.05 -2.83
C ASP A 422 7.57 23.73 -3.11
N ALA A 423 6.24 23.80 -3.22
CA ALA A 423 5.34 22.65 -3.28
C ALA A 423 4.14 22.90 -4.20
N MET A 424 3.64 21.83 -4.83
CA MET A 424 2.35 21.84 -5.52
C MET A 424 1.21 21.93 -4.48
N MET A 425 0.27 22.84 -4.70
CA MET A 425 -0.87 23.07 -3.80
C MET A 425 -2.21 23.09 -4.55
N LYS A 426 -3.28 22.74 -3.85
CA LYS A 426 -4.64 22.82 -4.38
C LYS A 426 -5.25 24.23 -4.23
N VAL A 427 -5.71 24.79 -5.35
CA VAL A 427 -6.46 26.06 -5.43
C VAL A 427 -7.92 25.82 -5.04
N ASN A 428 -8.23 26.06 -3.77
CA ASN A 428 -9.59 25.94 -3.22
C ASN A 428 -10.39 27.26 -3.27
N ASP A 429 -10.04 28.17 -4.18
CA ASP A 429 -10.73 29.45 -4.35
C ASP A 429 -12.12 29.27 -4.97
N ARG A 430 -13.02 30.23 -4.69
CA ARG A 430 -14.41 30.22 -5.16
C ARG A 430 -14.45 30.52 -6.66
N TYR A 431 -14.98 29.58 -7.42
CA TYR A 431 -15.05 29.62 -8.87
C TYR A 431 -16.45 29.18 -9.34
N GLU A 432 -17.19 30.11 -9.93
CA GLU A 432 -18.58 29.87 -10.36
C GLU A 432 -18.65 29.31 -11.79
N PHE A 433 -19.52 28.33 -12.00
CA PHE A 433 -19.85 27.81 -13.33
C PHE A 433 -21.39 27.66 -13.45
N PRO A 434 -22.01 28.12 -14.55
CA PRO A 434 -23.46 28.12 -14.69
C PRO A 434 -24.00 26.76 -15.19
N GLU A 435 -25.30 26.50 -15.02
CA GLU A 435 -25.94 25.33 -15.66
C GLU A 435 -26.02 25.50 -17.20
N VAL A 436 -26.15 26.75 -17.68
CA VAL A 436 -26.24 27.09 -19.09
C VAL A 436 -25.19 28.16 -19.42
N TRP A 437 -24.34 27.90 -20.41
CA TRP A 437 -23.24 28.77 -20.81
C TRP A 437 -23.28 29.06 -22.32
N ASP A 438 -22.91 30.28 -22.75
CA ASP A 438 -22.84 30.66 -24.16
C ASP A 438 -21.38 30.78 -24.61
N ALA A 439 -20.94 29.92 -25.51
CA ALA A 439 -19.59 29.91 -26.06
C ALA A 439 -19.39 30.91 -27.21
N ALA A 440 -20.47 31.49 -27.76
CA ALA A 440 -20.41 32.38 -28.92
C ALA A 440 -19.48 33.61 -28.78
N PRO A 441 -19.33 34.26 -27.60
CA PRO A 441 -18.44 35.41 -27.43
C PRO A 441 -16.95 35.11 -27.68
N TYR A 442 -16.55 33.84 -27.57
CA TYR A 442 -15.15 33.39 -27.64
C TYR A 442 -14.74 32.84 -29.03
N LEU A 443 -15.70 32.75 -29.95
CA LEU A 443 -15.49 32.33 -31.33
C LEU A 443 -14.96 33.46 -32.21
N SER A 444 -14.07 33.12 -33.14
CA SER A 444 -13.59 34.04 -34.17
C SER A 444 -14.73 34.71 -34.97
N GLU A 445 -14.45 35.87 -35.55
CA GLU A 445 -15.42 36.59 -36.40
C GLU A 445 -15.83 35.78 -37.65
N GLY A 446 -14.95 34.88 -38.12
CA GLY A 446 -15.20 33.99 -39.25
C GLY A 446 -15.81 32.63 -38.89
N ALA A 447 -16.09 32.37 -37.60
CA ALA A 447 -16.68 31.10 -37.16
C ALA A 447 -18.13 30.94 -37.66
N ASP A 448 -18.56 29.70 -37.87
CA ASP A 448 -19.95 29.40 -38.23
C ASP A 448 -20.90 29.73 -37.06
N ARG A 449 -21.82 30.66 -37.27
CA ARG A 449 -22.87 31.08 -36.33
C ARG A 449 -24.28 30.73 -36.81
N SER A 450 -24.41 29.73 -37.70
CA SER A 450 -25.70 29.24 -38.21
C SER A 450 -26.54 28.51 -37.16
N GLU A 451 -25.88 27.88 -36.18
CA GLU A 451 -26.50 27.22 -35.02
C GLU A 451 -26.10 27.89 -33.70
N SER A 452 -26.97 27.80 -32.69
CA SER A 452 -26.69 28.25 -31.31
C SER A 452 -25.42 27.60 -30.73
N TRP A 453 -24.60 28.37 -30.04
CA TRP A 453 -23.42 27.89 -29.30
C TRP A 453 -23.65 27.87 -27.78
N VAL A 454 -24.92 27.74 -27.37
CA VAL A 454 -25.32 27.49 -25.99
C VAL A 454 -25.02 26.04 -25.60
N TYR A 455 -24.47 25.87 -24.40
CA TYR A 455 -24.11 24.60 -23.79
C TYR A 455 -24.84 24.41 -22.46
N HIS A 456 -25.26 23.18 -22.20
CA HIS A 456 -25.88 22.75 -20.94
C HIS A 456 -24.90 21.88 -20.14
N LEU A 457 -24.81 22.12 -18.83
CA LEU A 457 -23.97 21.35 -17.93
C LEU A 457 -24.51 19.92 -17.78
N HIS A 458 -23.70 18.94 -18.16
CA HIS A 458 -24.01 17.52 -18.06
C HIS A 458 -23.35 16.86 -16.86
N GLY A 459 -22.13 17.27 -16.51
CA GLY A 459 -21.35 16.65 -15.45
C GLY A 459 -20.38 17.58 -14.74
N VAL A 460 -20.23 17.35 -13.43
CA VAL A 460 -19.28 18.02 -12.54
C VAL A 460 -18.49 16.94 -11.81
N LEU A 461 -17.23 16.75 -12.19
CA LEU A 461 -16.30 15.87 -11.47
C LEU A 461 -15.64 16.69 -10.36
N VAL A 462 -15.76 16.21 -9.13
CA VAL A 462 -15.37 16.91 -7.90
C VAL A 462 -14.19 16.21 -7.26
N HIS A 463 -13.22 16.99 -6.79
CA HIS A 463 -12.13 16.49 -5.96
C HIS A 463 -12.27 17.03 -4.53
N SER A 464 -12.39 16.14 -3.55
CA SER A 464 -12.40 16.46 -2.12
C SER A 464 -11.10 16.02 -1.45
N GLY A 465 -10.40 16.95 -0.81
CA GLY A 465 -9.07 16.70 -0.22
C GLY A 465 -7.98 17.54 -0.89
N ASP A 466 -6.74 17.11 -0.75
CA ASP A 466 -5.52 17.81 -1.16
C ASP A 466 -4.63 16.89 -2.03
N LEU A 467 -3.53 17.42 -2.60
CA LEU A 467 -2.67 16.71 -3.57
C LEU A 467 -2.24 15.30 -3.14
N ASN A 468 -1.89 15.12 -1.87
CA ASN A 468 -1.37 13.85 -1.34
C ASN A 468 -2.46 12.88 -0.86
N ALA A 469 -3.69 13.35 -0.68
CA ALA A 469 -4.79 12.57 -0.13
C ALA A 469 -6.13 13.25 -0.46
N GLY A 470 -6.89 12.62 -1.33
CA GLY A 470 -8.23 13.08 -1.69
C GLY A 470 -9.06 12.01 -2.36
N HIS A 471 -10.32 12.36 -2.62
CA HIS A 471 -11.37 11.48 -3.11
C HIS A 471 -12.12 12.17 -4.26
N TYR A 472 -12.45 11.40 -5.30
CA TYR A 472 -13.12 11.87 -6.50
C TYR A 472 -14.52 11.26 -6.60
N TYR A 473 -15.50 12.10 -6.96
CA TYR A 473 -16.86 11.67 -7.26
C TYR A 473 -17.44 12.58 -8.35
N ALA A 474 -18.54 12.18 -8.99
CA ALA A 474 -19.16 12.95 -10.06
C ALA A 474 -20.63 13.26 -9.77
N PHE A 475 -21.06 14.50 -10.01
CA PHE A 475 -22.48 14.82 -10.20
C PHE A 475 -22.77 14.79 -11.70
N LEU A 476 -23.69 13.95 -12.14
CA LEU A 476 -24.04 13.80 -13.56
C LEU A 476 -25.56 13.95 -13.76
N LYS A 477 -25.97 14.43 -14.93
CA LYS A 477 -27.37 14.58 -15.37
C LYS A 477 -27.64 13.60 -16.53
N PRO A 478 -28.05 12.34 -16.26
CA PRO A 478 -28.10 11.25 -17.25
C PRO A 478 -29.04 11.46 -18.44
N THR A 479 -30.02 12.36 -18.31
CA THR A 479 -31.04 12.66 -19.32
C THR A 479 -31.25 14.16 -19.37
N LYS A 480 -31.55 14.71 -20.55
CA LYS A 480 -31.64 16.17 -20.78
C LYS A 480 -32.56 16.91 -19.78
N ASP A 481 -33.73 16.34 -19.51
CA ASP A 481 -34.77 16.89 -18.61
C ASP A 481 -34.72 16.26 -17.20
N GLY A 482 -33.64 15.57 -16.86
CA GLY A 482 -33.52 14.78 -15.63
C GLY A 482 -32.96 15.54 -14.41
N HIS A 483 -32.95 14.86 -13.27
CA HIS A 483 -32.24 15.30 -12.07
C HIS A 483 -30.73 15.03 -12.15
N TYR A 484 -29.96 15.75 -11.35
CA TYR A 484 -28.58 15.37 -11.05
C TYR A 484 -28.55 14.16 -10.11
N TYR A 485 -27.50 13.34 -10.25
CA TYR A 485 -27.20 12.22 -9.38
C TYR A 485 -25.72 12.27 -9.00
N LYS A 486 -25.41 12.03 -7.74
CA LYS A 486 -24.06 11.89 -7.21
C LYS A 486 -23.62 10.44 -7.35
N PHE A 487 -22.55 10.21 -8.10
CA PHE A 487 -21.86 8.93 -8.27
C PHE A 487 -20.61 8.95 -7.41
N ASP A 488 -20.69 8.30 -6.26
CA ASP A 488 -19.67 8.24 -5.21
C ASP A 488 -19.20 6.79 -5.07
N ASP A 489 -18.25 6.41 -5.92
CA ASP A 489 -17.81 5.04 -6.16
C ASP A 489 -19.00 4.05 -6.32
N ASP A 490 -19.22 3.16 -5.35
CA ASP A 490 -20.20 2.09 -5.41
C ASP A 490 -21.64 2.56 -5.15
N ARG A 491 -21.80 3.80 -4.69
CA ARG A 491 -23.07 4.42 -4.32
C ARG A 491 -23.51 5.45 -5.37
N VAL A 492 -24.79 5.39 -5.74
CA VAL A 492 -25.45 6.41 -6.54
C VAL A 492 -26.62 6.97 -5.76
N THR A 493 -26.69 8.29 -5.60
CA THR A 493 -27.80 9.00 -4.93
C THR A 493 -28.31 10.12 -5.83
N ARG A 494 -29.58 10.54 -5.68
CA ARG A 494 -30.05 11.77 -6.32
C ARG A 494 -29.41 12.98 -5.63
N ALA A 495 -29.16 14.04 -6.39
CA ALA A 495 -28.59 15.29 -5.92
C ALA A 495 -29.44 16.48 -6.37
N THR A 496 -29.47 17.53 -5.55
CA THR A 496 -30.04 18.83 -5.89
C THR A 496 -29.12 19.61 -6.82
N LEU A 497 -29.65 20.65 -7.48
CA LEU A 497 -28.84 21.56 -8.31
C LEU A 497 -27.76 22.26 -7.46
N ARG A 498 -28.06 22.56 -6.19
CA ARG A 498 -27.12 23.23 -5.29
C ARG A 498 -25.91 22.35 -4.93
N GLU A 499 -26.16 21.09 -4.58
CA GLU A 499 -25.11 20.09 -4.33
C GLU A 499 -24.23 19.88 -5.57
N ALA A 500 -24.81 19.93 -6.76
CA ALA A 500 -24.08 19.77 -8.02
C ALA A 500 -23.27 21.02 -8.44
N LEU A 501 -23.78 22.23 -8.21
CA LEU A 501 -23.13 23.49 -8.62
C LEU A 501 -22.50 24.23 -7.43
N GLU A 502 -23.32 24.97 -6.65
CA GLU A 502 -22.84 25.93 -5.65
C GLU A 502 -21.92 25.31 -4.60
N GLU A 503 -22.19 24.08 -4.19
CA GLU A 503 -21.39 23.43 -3.16
C GLU A 503 -19.98 23.07 -3.64
N ASN A 504 -19.79 22.96 -4.96
CA ASN A 504 -18.53 22.61 -5.63
C ASN A 504 -17.77 23.84 -6.18
N PHE A 505 -18.26 25.07 -5.98
CA PHE A 505 -17.52 26.28 -6.39
C PHE A 505 -16.21 26.46 -5.61
N GLY A 506 -16.11 25.92 -4.40
CA GLY A 506 -14.99 26.16 -3.46
C GLY A 506 -15.17 27.45 -2.65
N GLY A 507 -14.08 28.02 -2.15
CA GLY A 507 -14.08 29.20 -1.27
C GLY A 507 -14.36 28.87 0.19
N ASP A 508 -14.57 29.92 0.99
CA ASP A 508 -14.84 29.80 2.43
C ASP A 508 -16.26 29.28 2.73
N TYR A 509 -16.45 28.70 3.92
CA TYR A 509 -17.79 28.39 4.41
C TYR A 509 -18.57 29.69 4.69
N VAL A 510 -19.75 29.82 4.08
CA VAL A 510 -20.68 30.93 4.36
C VAL A 510 -21.22 30.73 5.77
N GLN A 511 -20.83 31.60 6.70
CA GLN A 511 -21.22 31.49 8.10
C GLN A 511 -22.60 32.11 8.34
N ALA A 512 -23.54 31.33 8.89
CA ALA A 512 -24.84 31.84 9.32
C ALA A 512 -24.78 32.50 10.71
N ASN A 513 -23.93 32.00 11.64
CA ASN A 513 -23.95 32.39 13.06
C ASN A 513 -22.55 32.37 13.74
N GLY A 514 -21.49 32.77 13.03
CA GLY A 514 -20.21 33.19 13.63
C GLY A 514 -19.38 32.16 14.42
N ASN A 515 -19.75 30.88 14.46
CA ASN A 515 -19.02 29.88 15.24
C ASN A 515 -18.03 29.05 14.41
N THR A 516 -16.97 28.63 15.08
CA THR A 516 -15.68 28.11 14.55
C THR A 516 -15.75 27.12 13.36
N GLY A 517 -14.86 27.32 12.37
CA GLY A 517 -14.79 26.54 11.13
C GLY A 517 -14.50 25.04 11.30
N GLN A 518 -14.66 24.25 10.23
CA GLN A 518 -14.48 22.80 10.32
C GLN A 518 -13.01 22.36 10.22
N ARG A 519 -12.66 21.35 11.01
CA ARG A 519 -11.37 20.66 10.94
C ARG A 519 -11.34 19.78 9.68
N ASN A 520 -10.36 19.99 8.81
CA ASN A 520 -10.21 19.18 7.60
C ASN A 520 -9.97 17.70 8.00
N PRO A 521 -10.80 16.74 7.55
CA PRO A 521 -10.69 15.33 7.96
C PRO A 521 -9.35 14.69 7.61
N TYR A 522 -8.74 15.12 6.50
CA TYR A 522 -7.53 14.52 5.92
C TYR A 522 -6.25 15.13 6.49
N THR A 523 -6.20 16.46 6.64
CA THR A 523 -4.99 17.16 7.12
C THR A 523 -4.98 17.44 8.62
N ARG A 524 -6.12 17.23 9.32
CA ARG A 524 -6.36 17.59 10.74
C ARG A 524 -6.15 19.06 11.10
N ALA A 525 -5.83 19.91 10.12
CA ALA A 525 -5.66 21.35 10.26
C ALA A 525 -7.01 22.08 10.21
N TRP A 526 -7.02 23.29 10.74
CA TRP A 526 -8.14 24.22 10.64
C TRP A 526 -8.06 24.97 9.30
N SER A 527 -9.13 24.91 8.50
CA SER A 527 -9.25 25.60 7.21
C SER A 527 -10.61 26.29 7.12
N ALA A 528 -10.60 27.57 6.78
CA ALA A 528 -11.84 28.31 6.46
C ALA A 528 -12.40 27.92 5.07
N LYS A 529 -11.51 27.50 4.15
CA LYS A 529 -11.86 27.08 2.78
C LYS A 529 -12.36 25.63 2.74
N ARG A 530 -13.39 25.41 1.91
CA ARG A 530 -13.95 24.09 1.55
C ARG A 530 -12.86 23.22 0.91
N SER A 531 -12.78 21.96 1.33
CA SER A 531 -11.85 20.98 0.76
C SER A 531 -12.35 20.30 -0.52
N MET A 532 -13.65 20.42 -0.82
CA MET A 532 -14.28 19.93 -2.05
C MET A 532 -14.46 21.06 -3.05
N SER A 533 -14.14 20.78 -4.31
CA SER A 533 -14.34 21.71 -5.42
C SER A 533 -14.36 20.98 -6.76
N ALA A 534 -15.10 21.53 -7.73
CA ALA A 534 -15.16 21.02 -9.09
C ALA A 534 -13.76 21.06 -9.72
N TYR A 535 -13.34 19.96 -10.32
CA TYR A 535 -12.04 19.77 -10.96
C TYR A 535 -12.17 19.68 -12.48
N MET A 536 -13.24 19.05 -12.99
CA MET A 536 -13.53 18.97 -14.42
C MET A 536 -15.03 19.13 -14.66
N LEU A 537 -15.39 19.94 -15.66
CA LEU A 537 -16.77 20.18 -16.09
C LEU A 537 -17.01 19.56 -17.46
N VAL A 538 -18.20 19.00 -17.65
CA VAL A 538 -18.64 18.39 -18.92
C VAL A 538 -19.91 19.11 -19.38
N TYR A 539 -19.83 19.76 -20.53
CA TYR A 539 -20.92 20.52 -21.14
C TYR A 539 -21.34 19.86 -22.47
N ILE A 540 -22.63 19.92 -22.80
CA ILE A 540 -23.18 19.41 -24.08
C ILE A 540 -23.88 20.54 -24.82
N ARG A 541 -23.59 20.69 -26.11
CA ARG A 541 -24.18 21.72 -26.97
C ARG A 541 -25.69 21.51 -27.11
N GLU A 542 -26.48 22.55 -26.92
CA GLU A 542 -27.94 22.52 -26.94
C GLU A 542 -28.50 21.89 -28.23
N THR A 543 -27.98 22.29 -29.40
CA THR A 543 -28.41 21.79 -30.72
C THR A 543 -28.02 20.32 -31.00
N ARG A 544 -27.33 19.67 -30.05
CA ARG A 544 -26.85 18.29 -30.13
C ARG A 544 -27.28 17.43 -28.92
N LEU A 545 -28.03 17.97 -27.96
CA LEU A 545 -28.48 17.24 -26.76
C LEU A 545 -29.15 15.90 -27.10
N ASP A 546 -30.14 15.88 -28.00
CA ASP A 546 -30.84 14.65 -28.40
C ASP A 546 -29.95 13.65 -29.18
N GLN A 547 -28.82 14.09 -29.73
CA GLN A 547 -27.86 13.24 -30.44
C GLN A 547 -26.81 12.66 -29.48
N VAL A 548 -26.46 13.37 -28.40
CA VAL A 548 -25.46 12.94 -27.40
C VAL A 548 -26.11 12.14 -26.27
N LEU A 549 -27.30 12.56 -25.83
CA LEU A 549 -28.14 11.96 -24.78
C LEU A 549 -29.36 11.27 -25.40
N MET A 550 -29.09 10.24 -26.20
CA MET A 550 -30.08 9.35 -26.79
C MET A 550 -30.89 8.62 -25.71
N ASP A 551 -32.11 8.18 -26.03
CA ASP A 551 -32.85 7.28 -25.15
C ASP A 551 -32.02 6.00 -24.89
N SER A 552 -31.88 5.65 -23.61
CA SER A 552 -31.35 4.38 -23.12
C SER A 552 -31.76 3.15 -23.94
N LYS A 553 -33.00 3.10 -24.47
CA LYS A 553 -33.54 2.01 -25.29
C LYS A 553 -32.97 1.95 -26.71
N ALA A 554 -32.38 3.03 -27.21
CA ALA A 554 -31.75 3.08 -28.53
C ALA A 554 -30.30 2.54 -28.52
N VAL A 555 -29.71 2.32 -27.34
CA VAL A 555 -28.32 1.86 -27.19
C VAL A 555 -28.31 0.38 -26.79
N GLU A 556 -28.41 -0.50 -27.79
CA GLU A 556 -28.33 -1.95 -27.60
C GLU A 556 -26.86 -2.43 -27.46
N PRO A 557 -26.52 -3.23 -26.45
CA PRO A 557 -25.19 -3.82 -26.31
C PRO A 557 -24.98 -5.05 -27.22
N PRO A 558 -23.73 -5.38 -27.60
CA PRO A 558 -23.41 -6.57 -28.38
C PRO A 558 -23.82 -7.88 -27.71
N LYS A 559 -24.46 -8.76 -28.49
CA LYS A 559 -25.06 -10.02 -27.98
C LYS A 559 -24.04 -10.98 -27.35
N HIS A 560 -22.82 -11.03 -27.88
CA HIS A 560 -21.76 -11.92 -27.37
C HIS A 560 -21.32 -11.59 -25.94
N LEU A 561 -21.50 -10.34 -25.48
CA LEU A 561 -21.21 -9.95 -24.11
C LEU A 561 -22.16 -10.62 -23.12
N ALA A 562 -23.46 -10.67 -23.46
CA ALA A 562 -24.49 -11.27 -22.62
C ALA A 562 -24.30 -12.79 -22.50
N GLU A 563 -23.99 -13.46 -23.62
CA GLU A 563 -23.72 -14.90 -23.67
C GLU A 563 -22.48 -15.27 -22.84
N ARG A 564 -21.33 -14.62 -23.09
CA ARG A 564 -20.09 -14.87 -22.34
C ARG A 564 -20.23 -14.60 -20.84
N LEU A 565 -20.90 -13.51 -20.44
CA LEU A 565 -21.11 -13.20 -19.03
C LEU A 565 -22.05 -14.20 -18.32
N ALA A 566 -23.01 -14.79 -19.04
CA ALA A 566 -23.84 -15.87 -18.50
C ALA A 566 -23.03 -17.15 -18.29
N GLU A 567 -22.14 -17.50 -19.23
CA GLU A 567 -21.21 -18.63 -19.09
C GLU A 567 -20.24 -18.42 -17.92
N GLU A 568 -19.62 -17.24 -17.80
CA GLU A 568 -18.74 -16.89 -16.67
C GLU A 568 -19.48 -16.97 -15.32
N ARG A 569 -20.73 -16.49 -15.26
CA ARG A 569 -21.55 -16.57 -14.04
C ARG A 569 -21.86 -18.02 -13.67
N ALA A 570 -22.27 -18.85 -14.62
CA ALA A 570 -22.55 -20.27 -14.39
C ALA A 570 -21.27 -21.05 -13.96
N ALA A 571 -20.10 -20.70 -14.50
CA ALA A 571 -18.83 -21.26 -14.08
C ALA A 571 -18.43 -20.82 -12.66
N LEU A 572 -18.67 -19.56 -12.30
CA LEU A 572 -18.41 -19.03 -10.96
C LEU A 572 -19.37 -19.61 -9.90
N GLU A 573 -20.65 -19.78 -10.22
CA GLU A 573 -21.63 -20.46 -9.38
C GLU A 573 -21.24 -21.93 -9.16
N ARG A 574 -20.79 -22.64 -10.21
CA ARG A 574 -20.25 -24.00 -10.09
C ARG A 574 -19.06 -24.05 -9.12
N ARG A 575 -18.08 -23.15 -9.28
CA ARG A 575 -16.91 -23.06 -8.39
C ARG A 575 -17.26 -22.63 -6.95
N LYS A 576 -18.29 -21.81 -6.78
CA LYS A 576 -18.83 -21.44 -5.46
C LYS A 576 -19.46 -22.66 -4.80
N LYS A 577 -20.29 -23.41 -5.53
CA LYS A 577 -20.89 -24.67 -5.07
C LYS A 577 -19.83 -25.72 -4.73
N GLU A 578 -18.79 -25.89 -5.54
CA GLU A 578 -17.65 -26.76 -5.24
C GLU A 578 -16.93 -26.35 -3.93
N ARG A 579 -16.76 -25.04 -3.68
CA ARG A 579 -16.20 -24.52 -2.42
C ARG A 579 -17.15 -24.71 -1.24
N GLU A 580 -18.45 -24.56 -1.44
CA GLU A 580 -19.49 -24.84 -0.44
C GLU A 580 -19.55 -26.33 -0.11
N GLU A 581 -19.37 -27.23 -1.06
CA GLU A 581 -19.31 -28.68 -0.85
C GLU A 581 -17.95 -29.15 -0.29
N ALA A 582 -16.87 -28.39 -0.52
CA ALA A 582 -15.51 -28.78 -0.09
C ALA A 582 -15.35 -28.98 1.42
N HIS A 583 -16.18 -28.36 2.26
CA HIS A 583 -16.14 -28.57 3.72
C HIS A 583 -16.62 -29.97 4.14
N LEU A 584 -17.45 -30.65 3.33
CA LEU A 584 -17.97 -32.00 3.61
C LEU A 584 -16.91 -33.10 3.44
N TYR A 585 -15.79 -32.77 2.79
CA TYR A 585 -14.70 -33.69 2.51
C TYR A 585 -13.46 -33.37 3.36
N MET A 586 -12.62 -34.39 3.53
CA MET A 586 -11.32 -34.29 4.16
C MET A 586 -10.29 -35.14 3.41
N ASP A 587 -9.01 -34.82 3.62
CA ASP A 587 -7.89 -35.54 3.01
C ASP A 587 -7.26 -36.46 4.05
N VAL A 588 -7.05 -37.72 3.68
CA VAL A 588 -6.33 -38.72 4.48
C VAL A 588 -5.06 -39.12 3.74
N ALA A 589 -3.90 -38.97 4.38
CA ALA A 589 -2.61 -39.40 3.86
C ALA A 589 -2.31 -40.82 4.34
N VAL A 590 -2.20 -41.76 3.40
CA VAL A 590 -2.08 -43.19 3.67
C VAL A 590 -0.71 -43.69 3.19
N ALA A 591 0.00 -44.39 4.05
CA ALA A 591 1.26 -45.06 3.74
C ALA A 591 1.19 -46.55 4.06
N SER A 592 1.96 -47.33 3.31
CA SER A 592 2.07 -48.79 3.45
C SER A 592 3.52 -49.24 3.21
N ASN A 593 3.76 -50.55 3.30
CA ASN A 593 5.07 -51.12 3.05
C ASN A 593 5.65 -50.77 1.67
N ASP A 594 4.81 -50.59 0.65
CA ASP A 594 5.22 -50.22 -0.70
C ASP A 594 6.00 -48.89 -0.69
N GLN A 595 5.48 -47.87 -0.01
CA GLN A 595 6.15 -46.57 0.14
C GLN A 595 7.39 -46.65 1.05
N PHE A 596 7.32 -47.39 2.16
CA PHE A 596 8.44 -47.55 3.10
C PHE A 596 9.64 -48.23 2.45
N SER A 597 9.40 -49.23 1.60
CA SER A 597 10.46 -50.02 0.95
C SER A 597 11.33 -49.22 -0.02
N VAL A 598 10.80 -48.17 -0.63
CA VAL A 598 11.51 -47.30 -1.57
C VAL A 598 12.05 -46.01 -0.93
N TYR A 599 11.82 -45.79 0.37
CA TYR A 599 12.20 -44.57 1.06
C TYR A 599 13.58 -44.64 1.72
N GLN A 600 14.47 -43.71 1.33
CA GLN A 600 15.83 -43.58 1.90
C GLN A 600 15.97 -42.47 2.94
N GLY A 601 14.90 -41.77 3.29
CA GLY A 601 14.96 -40.64 4.22
C GLY A 601 14.83 -41.05 5.69
N PHE A 602 14.65 -40.03 6.52
CA PHE A 602 14.32 -40.19 7.94
C PHE A 602 12.86 -40.50 8.12
N ASP A 603 12.53 -41.28 9.13
CA ASP A 603 11.19 -41.76 9.42
C ASP A 603 10.68 -42.80 8.41
N ILE A 604 9.40 -43.18 8.51
CA ILE A 604 8.79 -44.23 7.68
C ILE A 604 8.55 -43.75 6.23
N VAL A 605 8.08 -42.51 6.04
CA VAL A 605 7.77 -41.90 4.73
C VAL A 605 7.87 -40.37 4.82
N PRO A 606 8.02 -39.64 3.70
CA PRO A 606 8.16 -38.18 3.70
C PRO A 606 6.82 -37.46 3.88
N TRP A 607 6.26 -37.51 5.09
CA TRP A 607 4.96 -36.89 5.49
C TRP A 607 4.83 -35.36 5.32
N LYS A 608 5.86 -34.67 4.80
CA LYS A 608 5.96 -33.21 4.68
C LYS A 608 6.55 -32.73 3.34
N ASN A 609 6.76 -33.62 2.35
CA ASN A 609 7.34 -33.21 1.07
C ASN A 609 6.28 -32.61 0.14
N GLU A 610 6.56 -31.45 -0.42
CA GLU A 610 5.71 -30.78 -1.43
C GLU A 610 5.86 -31.38 -2.84
N VAL A 611 7.00 -32.03 -3.11
CA VAL A 611 7.25 -32.76 -4.36
C VAL A 611 6.84 -34.23 -4.18
N GLU A 612 5.92 -34.69 -5.01
CA GLU A 612 5.50 -36.08 -5.06
C GLU A 612 6.64 -36.99 -5.53
N MET A 613 6.90 -38.07 -4.79
CA MET A 613 7.92 -39.08 -5.08
C MET A 613 7.31 -40.48 -4.92
N PRO A 614 7.93 -41.56 -5.43
CA PRO A 614 7.42 -42.92 -5.23
C PRO A 614 7.23 -43.35 -3.76
N ALA A 615 7.97 -42.72 -2.84
CA ALA A 615 7.84 -42.92 -1.40
C ALA A 615 6.73 -42.07 -0.72
N SER A 616 6.10 -41.13 -1.43
CA SER A 616 5.12 -40.22 -0.83
C SER A 616 3.84 -40.98 -0.41
N PRO A 617 3.23 -40.62 0.74
CA PRO A 617 1.93 -41.15 1.12
C PRO A 617 0.86 -40.81 0.06
N LYS A 618 -0.02 -41.76 -0.26
CA LYS A 618 -1.13 -41.52 -1.18
C LYS A 618 -2.24 -40.74 -0.46
N ILE A 619 -2.74 -39.69 -1.10
CA ILE A 619 -3.81 -38.84 -0.56
C ILE A 619 -5.17 -39.35 -1.05
N TYR A 620 -6.08 -39.60 -0.11
CA TYR A 620 -7.46 -39.99 -0.36
C TYR A 620 -8.40 -38.84 0.04
N ARG A 621 -9.14 -38.30 -0.93
CA ARG A 621 -10.21 -37.30 -0.71
C ARG A 621 -11.52 -38.02 -0.41
N VAL A 622 -11.99 -37.96 0.83
CA VAL A 622 -13.18 -38.72 1.29
C VAL A 622 -14.17 -37.83 2.01
N LEU A 623 -15.43 -38.24 2.07
CA LEU A 623 -16.44 -37.54 2.87
C LEU A 623 -16.11 -37.75 4.36
N ARG A 624 -16.32 -36.72 5.18
CA ARG A 624 -16.11 -36.79 6.64
C ARG A 624 -16.90 -37.91 7.30
N ALA A 625 -18.11 -38.16 6.79
CA ALA A 625 -19.03 -39.19 7.24
C ALA A 625 -18.77 -40.60 6.65
N THR A 626 -17.76 -40.79 5.79
CA THR A 626 -17.36 -42.13 5.34
C THR A 626 -16.93 -42.97 6.56
N THR A 627 -17.32 -44.24 6.62
CA THR A 627 -16.92 -45.15 7.71
C THR A 627 -15.47 -45.64 7.53
N MET A 628 -14.83 -46.05 8.61
CA MET A 628 -13.50 -46.67 8.55
C MET A 628 -13.50 -47.98 7.75
N ALA A 629 -14.63 -48.73 7.74
CA ALA A 629 -14.82 -49.91 6.90
C ALA A 629 -14.86 -49.56 5.39
N ASP A 630 -15.66 -48.58 4.97
CA ASP A 630 -15.74 -48.14 3.58
C ASP A 630 -14.41 -47.54 3.10
N PHE A 631 -13.72 -46.83 3.99
CA PHE A 631 -12.38 -46.31 3.75
C PHE A 631 -11.36 -47.44 3.53
N ALA A 632 -11.34 -48.44 4.42
CA ALA A 632 -10.47 -49.61 4.28
C ALA A 632 -10.76 -50.40 3.00
N ALA A 633 -12.03 -50.53 2.60
CA ALA A 633 -12.40 -51.15 1.32
C ALA A 633 -11.87 -50.37 0.10
N THR A 634 -11.93 -49.04 0.14
CA THR A 634 -11.37 -48.17 -0.90
C THR A 634 -9.85 -48.34 -1.02
N VAL A 635 -9.14 -48.32 0.12
CA VAL A 635 -7.69 -48.55 0.18
C VAL A 635 -7.32 -49.97 -0.27
N ALA A 636 -8.13 -50.98 0.08
CA ALA A 636 -7.89 -52.37 -0.32
C ALA A 636 -8.02 -52.60 -1.83
N GLN A 637 -9.00 -51.95 -2.47
CA GLN A 637 -9.13 -51.96 -3.93
C GLN A 637 -7.87 -51.39 -4.60
N ASP A 638 -7.35 -50.27 -4.10
CA ASP A 638 -6.15 -49.62 -4.63
C ASP A 638 -4.86 -50.40 -4.37
N LEU A 639 -4.78 -51.16 -3.27
CA LEU A 639 -3.67 -52.07 -2.94
C LEU A 639 -3.85 -53.49 -3.52
N GLY A 640 -4.89 -53.74 -4.31
CA GLY A 640 -5.17 -55.05 -4.92
C GLY A 640 -5.38 -56.19 -3.93
N THR A 641 -6.02 -55.92 -2.79
CA THR A 641 -6.20 -56.87 -1.69
C THR A 641 -7.62 -56.86 -1.11
N GLN A 642 -7.89 -57.68 -0.10
CA GLN A 642 -9.18 -57.75 0.58
C GLN A 642 -9.20 -56.80 1.79
N ALA A 643 -10.33 -56.17 2.07
CA ALA A 643 -10.44 -55.14 3.10
C ALA A 643 -10.13 -55.65 4.52
N ASP A 644 -10.46 -56.90 4.82
CA ASP A 644 -10.17 -57.55 6.10
C ASP A 644 -8.69 -57.90 6.29
N MET A 645 -7.92 -58.03 5.20
CA MET A 645 -6.45 -58.23 5.26
C MET A 645 -5.69 -56.95 5.62
N LEU A 646 -6.38 -55.81 5.77
CA LEU A 646 -5.79 -54.53 6.14
C LEU A 646 -6.14 -54.12 7.57
N ARG A 647 -5.13 -53.71 8.34
CA ARG A 647 -5.30 -53.08 9.65
C ARG A 647 -4.79 -51.64 9.59
N PRO A 648 -5.69 -50.63 9.72
CA PRO A 648 -5.27 -49.23 9.73
C PRO A 648 -4.73 -48.83 11.11
N TRP A 649 -3.65 -48.07 11.12
CA TRP A 649 -3.00 -47.50 12.31
C TRP A 649 -2.99 -45.98 12.23
N SER A 650 -3.33 -45.29 13.31
CA SER A 650 -3.18 -43.83 13.40
C SER A 650 -1.70 -43.45 13.52
N MET A 651 -1.32 -42.37 12.83
CA MET A 651 0.03 -41.80 12.88
C MET A 651 0.03 -40.50 13.68
N VAL A 652 0.90 -40.41 14.69
CA VAL A 652 0.98 -39.24 15.58
C VAL A 652 2.33 -38.54 15.50
N ASN A 653 2.34 -37.22 15.67
CA ASN A 653 3.58 -36.47 15.84
C ASN A 653 4.11 -36.68 17.28
N ARG A 654 5.24 -37.39 17.44
CA ARG A 654 5.91 -37.54 18.74
C ARG A 654 6.66 -36.26 19.15
N GLN A 655 6.94 -36.10 20.45
CA GLN A 655 7.61 -34.91 21.01
C GLN A 655 8.99 -34.61 20.39
N ASN A 656 9.68 -35.64 19.90
CA ASN A 656 10.98 -35.55 19.25
C ASN A 656 10.93 -35.14 17.76
N GLY A 657 9.72 -34.93 17.21
CA GLY A 657 9.48 -34.46 15.84
C GLY A 657 9.27 -35.55 14.78
N THR A 658 9.28 -36.84 15.16
CA THR A 658 8.96 -37.96 14.26
C THR A 658 7.45 -38.23 14.18
N VAL A 659 7.03 -39.00 13.18
CA VAL A 659 5.64 -39.33 12.85
C VAL A 659 5.51 -40.86 12.78
N ARG A 660 5.07 -41.47 13.88
CA ARG A 660 5.06 -42.94 14.05
C ARG A 660 3.64 -43.47 14.27
N PRO A 661 3.37 -44.76 13.97
CA PRO A 661 2.18 -45.45 14.43
C PRO A 661 2.01 -45.35 15.94
N ASP A 662 0.77 -45.32 16.39
CA ASP A 662 0.41 -45.22 17.81
C ASP A 662 -0.71 -46.21 18.17
N THR A 663 -1.88 -46.08 17.53
CA THR A 663 -3.07 -46.87 17.85
C THR A 663 -3.62 -47.58 16.60
N ALA A 664 -3.87 -48.88 16.71
CA ALA A 664 -4.62 -49.64 15.70
C ALA A 664 -6.11 -49.24 15.74
N LEU A 665 -6.70 -48.95 14.59
CA LEU A 665 -8.06 -48.44 14.45
C LEU A 665 -9.06 -49.58 14.21
N GLU A 666 -9.35 -50.34 15.27
CA GLU A 666 -10.26 -51.51 15.24
C GLU A 666 -11.76 -51.15 15.32
N PHE A 667 -12.15 -49.96 14.84
CA PHE A 667 -13.51 -49.41 14.94
C PHE A 667 -14.14 -49.19 13.54
N PRO A 668 -14.63 -50.25 12.87
CA PRO A 668 -15.07 -50.17 11.46
C PRO A 668 -16.25 -49.20 11.23
N GLU A 669 -17.19 -49.12 12.19
CA GLU A 669 -18.37 -48.25 12.14
C GLU A 669 -18.07 -46.77 12.45
N MET A 670 -16.86 -46.46 12.95
CA MET A 670 -16.49 -45.07 13.25
C MET A 670 -16.34 -44.28 11.95
N THR A 671 -16.74 -43.01 11.94
CA THR A 671 -16.47 -42.15 10.78
C THR A 671 -15.00 -41.74 10.70
N VAL A 672 -14.50 -41.47 9.50
CA VAL A 672 -13.11 -41.00 9.29
C VAL A 672 -12.85 -39.67 10.02
N GLU A 673 -13.85 -38.79 10.12
CA GLU A 673 -13.75 -37.55 10.92
C GLU A 673 -13.62 -37.82 12.42
N GLU A 674 -14.41 -38.74 12.98
CA GLU A 674 -14.26 -39.13 14.39
C GLU A 674 -12.91 -39.81 14.66
N ALA A 675 -12.45 -40.66 13.76
CA ALA A 675 -11.14 -41.31 13.87
C ALA A 675 -10.01 -40.27 13.86
N ALA A 676 -10.09 -39.28 12.97
CA ALA A 676 -9.16 -38.16 12.91
C ALA A 676 -9.22 -37.26 14.16
N SER A 677 -10.41 -37.03 14.73
CA SER A 677 -10.59 -36.21 15.94
C SER A 677 -10.09 -36.91 17.21
N LYS A 678 -10.27 -38.23 17.30
CA LYS A 678 -9.91 -39.04 18.48
C LYS A 678 -8.45 -39.51 18.46
N HIS A 679 -7.92 -39.89 17.28
CA HIS A 679 -6.61 -40.53 17.12
C HIS A 679 -5.64 -39.76 16.21
N GLY A 680 -6.07 -38.68 15.58
CA GLY A 680 -5.23 -37.82 14.73
C GLY A 680 -4.60 -36.64 15.47
N THR A 681 -3.70 -35.93 14.80
CA THR A 681 -3.07 -34.71 15.35
C THR A 681 -3.83 -33.45 14.92
N LYS A 682 -4.30 -32.64 15.88
CA LYS A 682 -5.19 -31.46 15.69
C LYS A 682 -4.78 -30.38 14.66
N GLN A 683 -3.56 -30.43 14.12
CA GLN A 683 -3.00 -29.43 13.20
C GLN A 683 -2.43 -30.03 11.91
N ALA A 684 -2.68 -31.32 11.63
CA ALA A 684 -2.20 -32.00 10.43
C ALA A 684 -3.35 -32.68 9.70
N GLN A 685 -3.15 -32.92 8.40
CA GLN A 685 -3.90 -33.92 7.63
C GLN A 685 -3.95 -35.24 8.41
N PHE A 686 -5.06 -35.97 8.36
CA PHE A 686 -5.12 -37.27 9.05
C PHE A 686 -4.19 -38.25 8.36
N ARG A 687 -3.27 -38.85 9.11
CA ARG A 687 -2.20 -39.72 8.61
C ARG A 687 -2.40 -41.13 9.13
N MET A 688 -2.27 -42.10 8.24
CA MET A 688 -2.51 -43.50 8.54
C MET A 688 -1.42 -44.40 7.96
N TRP A 689 -0.99 -45.38 8.74
CA TRP A 689 -0.23 -46.52 8.26
C TRP A 689 -1.17 -47.70 8.02
N ILE A 690 -0.96 -48.44 6.95
CA ILE A 690 -1.74 -49.63 6.60
C ILE A 690 -0.83 -50.85 6.77
N GLU A 691 -1.09 -51.60 7.83
CA GLU A 691 -0.54 -52.94 8.02
C GLU A 691 -1.35 -53.92 7.15
N LYS A 692 -0.65 -54.86 6.50
CA LYS A 692 -1.24 -55.90 5.66
C LYS A 692 -0.87 -57.28 6.21
N ALA A 693 -1.85 -58.14 6.46
CA ALA A 693 -1.62 -59.52 6.85
C ALA A 693 -1.03 -60.32 5.66
N GLU A 694 -0.12 -61.25 5.96
CA GLU A 694 0.47 -62.16 4.95
C GLU A 694 -0.35 -63.44 4.80
N ASP A 695 -0.79 -64.02 5.93
CA ASP A 695 -1.47 -65.32 6.02
C ASP A 695 -2.86 -65.21 6.68
N ARG A 696 -3.66 -66.28 6.55
CA ARG A 696 -4.91 -66.49 7.29
C ARG A 696 -4.80 -67.72 8.19
N ASP A 697 -5.51 -67.71 9.32
CA ASP A 697 -5.56 -68.84 10.24
C ASP A 697 -6.51 -69.96 9.76
N GLU A 698 -6.58 -71.05 10.54
CA GLU A 698 -7.43 -72.22 10.25
C GLU A 698 -8.94 -71.88 10.18
N THR A 699 -9.36 -70.73 10.72
CA THR A 699 -10.75 -70.24 10.64
C THR A 699 -10.99 -69.33 9.43
N GLY A 700 -9.93 -69.00 8.69
CA GLY A 700 -9.94 -68.07 7.57
C GLY A 700 -9.79 -66.60 7.98
N ALA A 701 -9.52 -66.30 9.26
CA ALA A 701 -9.30 -64.92 9.70
C ALA A 701 -7.86 -64.45 9.40
N PRO A 702 -7.64 -63.16 9.10
CA PRO A 702 -6.31 -62.60 8.83
C PRO A 702 -5.39 -62.70 10.06
N ILE A 703 -4.13 -63.09 9.85
CA ILE A 703 -3.11 -63.12 10.90
C ILE A 703 -2.27 -61.83 10.84
N PHE A 704 -2.51 -60.94 11.78
CA PHE A 704 -1.62 -59.80 12.05
C PHE A 704 -0.50 -60.20 13.03
N GLY A 705 0.65 -59.54 12.93
CA GLY A 705 1.90 -60.04 13.50
C GLY A 705 1.92 -60.09 15.04
N GLU A 706 1.03 -59.37 15.72
CA GLU A 706 0.81 -59.46 17.17
C GLU A 706 0.57 -60.90 17.66
N ARG A 707 -0.10 -61.73 16.85
CA ARG A 707 -0.48 -63.12 17.18
C ARG A 707 0.66 -64.11 16.94
N LEU A 708 1.74 -63.68 16.31
CA LEU A 708 2.91 -64.49 15.96
C LEU A 708 4.05 -64.36 16.98
N VAL A 709 3.88 -63.54 18.04
CA VAL A 709 4.89 -63.33 19.10
C VAL A 709 4.64 -64.22 20.31
N ASP A 710 5.65 -65.00 20.71
CA ASP A 710 5.64 -65.68 22.01
C ASP A 710 5.97 -64.70 23.15
N LEU A 711 4.95 -64.35 23.94
CA LEU A 711 5.09 -63.48 25.12
C LEU A 711 5.71 -64.19 26.35
N LYS A 712 6.07 -65.49 26.23
CA LYS A 712 6.78 -66.30 27.24
C LYS A 712 6.06 -66.37 28.60
N GLY A 713 4.74 -66.12 28.61
CA GLY A 713 3.91 -66.06 29.83
C GLY A 713 4.28 -64.96 30.82
N GLN A 714 5.05 -63.94 30.41
CA GLN A 714 5.55 -62.90 31.32
C GLN A 714 4.52 -61.79 31.55
N ALA A 715 4.28 -61.43 32.82
CA ALA A 715 3.48 -60.26 33.17
C ALA A 715 4.13 -58.97 32.64
N ASN A 716 3.32 -58.06 32.11
CA ASN A 716 3.75 -56.81 31.45
C ASN A 716 4.62 -57.00 30.19
N ASN A 717 4.59 -58.18 29.57
CA ASN A 717 5.13 -58.38 28.22
C ASN A 717 4.00 -58.22 27.19
N ARG A 718 4.27 -57.46 26.12
CA ARG A 718 3.30 -57.14 25.05
C ARG A 718 4.00 -57.24 23.69
N PRO A 719 3.29 -57.53 22.59
CA PRO A 719 3.87 -57.40 21.26
C PRO A 719 4.15 -55.92 20.96
N LEU A 720 5.20 -55.66 20.18
CA LEU A 720 5.53 -54.35 19.61
C LEU A 720 5.64 -54.46 18.09
N MET A 721 5.04 -53.53 17.35
CA MET A 721 5.30 -53.39 15.90
C MET A 721 6.58 -52.58 15.68
N ILE A 722 7.61 -53.18 15.07
CA ILE A 722 8.92 -52.58 14.82
C ILE A 722 9.17 -52.48 13.30
N PHE A 723 9.69 -51.34 12.86
CA PHE A 723 10.08 -51.09 11.47
C PHE A 723 11.55 -51.42 11.29
N LEU A 724 11.89 -52.21 10.26
CA LEU A 724 13.26 -52.55 9.93
C LEU A 724 13.75 -51.67 8.76
N LYS A 725 14.86 -50.97 8.94
CA LYS A 725 15.64 -50.38 7.83
C LYS A 725 16.94 -51.17 7.66
N HIS A 726 17.42 -51.30 6.43
CA HIS A 726 18.75 -51.83 6.14
C HIS A 726 19.67 -50.73 5.61
N PHE A 727 20.85 -50.56 6.22
CA PHE A 727 21.92 -49.76 5.66
C PHE A 727 22.95 -50.65 4.96
N ASP A 728 23.06 -50.53 3.63
CA ASP A 728 24.07 -51.19 2.83
C ASP A 728 25.28 -50.26 2.62
N ALA A 729 26.37 -50.54 3.32
CA ALA A 729 27.60 -49.76 3.23
C ALA A 729 28.37 -49.93 1.90
N ASN A 730 28.09 -50.96 1.09
CA ASN A 730 28.67 -51.07 -0.25
C ASN A 730 27.87 -50.23 -1.26
N GLN A 731 26.54 -50.23 -1.14
CA GLN A 731 25.66 -49.47 -2.04
C GLN A 731 25.45 -48.01 -1.60
N GLN A 732 25.85 -47.65 -0.38
CA GLN A 732 25.59 -46.34 0.24
C GLN A 732 24.09 -46.00 0.19
N SER A 733 23.27 -46.98 0.62
CA SER A 733 21.81 -46.91 0.57
C SER A 733 21.19 -47.29 1.91
N LEU A 734 20.01 -46.72 2.17
CA LEU A 734 19.19 -46.98 3.34
C LEU A 734 17.77 -47.26 2.84
N PHE A 735 17.16 -48.39 3.17
CA PHE A 735 15.79 -48.71 2.71
C PHE A 735 14.98 -49.45 3.78
N GLY A 736 13.67 -49.28 3.77
CA GLY A 736 12.74 -50.06 4.59
C GLY A 736 12.64 -51.51 4.13
N MET A 737 12.76 -52.46 5.05
CA MET A 737 12.70 -53.91 4.80
C MET A 737 11.39 -54.54 5.33
N GLY A 738 10.41 -53.71 5.67
CA GLY A 738 9.14 -54.12 6.27
C GLY A 738 9.07 -53.97 7.78
N THR A 739 7.93 -54.40 8.32
CA THR A 739 7.64 -54.44 9.75
C THR A 739 7.75 -55.86 10.27
N PHE A 740 8.11 -56.00 11.55
CA PHE A 740 8.04 -57.26 12.27
C PHE A 740 7.62 -57.01 13.71
N TYR A 741 7.20 -58.07 14.40
CA TYR A 741 6.84 -57.97 15.80
C TYR A 741 7.86 -58.66 16.70
N ALA A 742 8.06 -58.09 17.89
CA ALA A 742 8.88 -58.63 18.96
C ALA A 742 8.18 -58.46 20.31
N ALA A 743 8.58 -59.21 21.34
CA ALA A 743 8.03 -59.05 22.67
C ALA A 743 8.76 -57.91 23.40
N TYR A 744 8.02 -57.06 24.12
CA TYR A 744 8.55 -55.91 24.87
C TYR A 744 9.70 -56.24 25.84
N GLN A 745 9.74 -57.47 26.36
CA GLN A 745 10.80 -57.96 27.26
C GLN A 745 11.91 -58.76 26.56
N ASP A 746 11.87 -58.92 25.23
CA ASP A 746 12.96 -59.55 24.48
C ASP A 746 14.24 -58.72 24.56
N LYS A 747 15.40 -59.39 24.49
CA LYS A 747 16.69 -58.70 24.35
C LYS A 747 16.92 -58.32 22.90
N VAL A 748 17.72 -57.27 22.69
CA VAL A 748 18.20 -56.86 21.36
C VAL A 748 18.85 -58.03 20.60
N SER A 749 19.55 -58.94 21.29
CA SER A 749 20.09 -60.18 20.69
C SER A 749 19.02 -61.10 20.11
N ASP A 750 17.84 -61.14 20.71
CA ASP A 750 16.79 -62.10 20.42
C ASP A 750 16.04 -61.75 19.13
N LEU A 751 16.21 -60.51 18.62
CA LEU A 751 15.72 -60.07 17.32
C LEU A 751 16.51 -60.65 16.15
N THR A 752 17.76 -61.04 16.37
CA THR A 752 18.71 -61.46 15.31
C THR A 752 18.14 -62.55 14.39
N PRO A 753 17.52 -63.65 14.87
CA PRO A 753 17.01 -64.71 14.00
C PRO A 753 15.88 -64.22 13.07
N THR A 754 14.98 -63.37 13.57
CA THR A 754 13.88 -62.78 12.80
C THR A 754 14.42 -61.84 11.72
N ILE A 755 15.36 -60.96 12.08
CA ILE A 755 16.00 -60.03 11.16
C ILE A 755 16.79 -60.79 10.07
N LEU A 756 17.57 -61.82 10.43
CA LEU A 756 18.28 -62.65 9.44
C LEU A 756 17.31 -63.36 8.48
N LYS A 757 16.16 -63.84 8.97
CA LYS A 757 15.10 -64.43 8.13
C LYS A 757 14.53 -63.40 7.15
N MET A 758 14.16 -62.21 7.61
CA MET A 758 13.63 -61.13 6.75
C MET A 758 14.64 -60.69 5.68
N MET A 759 15.92 -60.58 6.04
CA MET A 759 16.99 -60.20 5.12
C MET A 759 17.43 -61.33 4.17
N GLY A 760 16.92 -62.56 4.34
CA GLY A 760 17.38 -63.73 3.59
C GLY A 760 18.84 -64.11 3.87
N TRP A 761 19.38 -63.74 5.03
CA TRP A 761 20.80 -63.92 5.38
C TRP A 761 21.07 -65.24 6.10
N PRO A 762 22.26 -65.86 5.93
CA PRO A 762 22.61 -67.11 6.61
C PRO A 762 22.57 -66.99 8.14
N ALA A 763 22.10 -68.05 8.80
CA ALA A 763 22.15 -68.18 10.25
C ALA A 763 23.61 -68.09 10.74
N GLY A 764 23.91 -67.06 11.54
CA GLY A 764 25.25 -66.77 12.05
C GLY A 764 25.93 -65.53 11.46
N THR A 765 25.35 -64.89 10.42
CA THR A 765 25.81 -63.59 9.93
C THR A 765 25.83 -62.57 11.08
N GLN A 766 26.98 -61.92 11.28
CA GLN A 766 27.16 -60.91 12.32
C GLN A 766 26.54 -59.58 11.87
N ILE A 767 25.67 -59.01 12.70
CA ILE A 767 24.94 -57.78 12.43
C ILE A 767 25.14 -56.75 13.55
N LYS A 768 25.05 -55.47 13.19
CA LYS A 768 24.88 -54.34 14.10
C LYS A 768 23.44 -53.86 14.01
N LEU A 769 22.88 -53.45 15.15
CA LEU A 769 21.56 -52.83 15.24
C LEU A 769 21.72 -51.43 15.82
N SER A 770 21.12 -50.43 15.18
CA SER A 770 21.04 -49.06 15.67
C SER A 770 19.59 -48.58 15.62
N GLU A 771 19.15 -47.83 16.61
CA GLU A 771 17.83 -47.23 16.65
C GLU A 771 17.82 -45.86 15.93
N GLU A 772 16.81 -45.61 15.10
CA GLU A 772 16.52 -44.28 14.55
C GLU A 772 15.49 -43.57 15.44
N ILE A 773 15.97 -42.95 16.52
CA ILE A 773 15.13 -42.19 17.47
C ILE A 773 14.56 -40.94 16.80
N LYS A 774 15.42 -40.19 16.10
CA LYS A 774 15.08 -39.00 15.29
C LYS A 774 16.23 -38.66 14.32
N GLN A 775 15.99 -37.70 13.43
CA GLN A 775 16.88 -37.34 12.31
C GLN A 775 18.36 -37.09 12.67
N ASN A 776 18.64 -36.61 13.89
CA ASN A 776 19.98 -36.32 14.38
C ASN A 776 20.45 -37.22 15.54
N MET A 777 19.73 -38.30 15.84
CA MET A 777 19.98 -39.17 16.99
C MET A 777 19.80 -40.63 16.57
N ILE A 778 20.92 -41.24 16.19
CA ILE A 778 21.05 -42.65 15.83
C ILE A 778 21.95 -43.31 16.87
N GLU A 779 21.42 -44.30 17.60
CA GLU A 779 22.10 -44.92 18.73
C GLU A 779 22.30 -46.43 18.55
N ALA A 780 23.51 -46.92 18.84
CA ALA A 780 23.83 -48.33 18.72
C ALA A 780 23.19 -49.15 19.86
N MET A 781 22.38 -50.14 19.51
CA MET A 781 21.64 -50.95 20.47
C MET A 781 22.57 -51.98 21.15
N LYS A 782 22.43 -52.15 22.47
CA LYS A 782 23.28 -53.04 23.27
C LYS A 782 22.67 -54.45 23.32
N PRO A 783 23.34 -55.52 22.80
CA PRO A 783 22.71 -56.84 22.62
C PRO A 783 22.09 -57.48 23.87
N LYS A 784 22.57 -57.15 25.07
CA LYS A 784 22.10 -57.73 26.34
C LYS A 784 20.95 -56.96 27.00
N VAL A 785 20.57 -55.79 26.47
CA VAL A 785 19.51 -54.93 26.99
C VAL A 785 18.16 -55.37 26.41
N THR A 786 17.08 -55.25 27.17
CA THR A 786 15.71 -55.54 26.71
C THR A 786 15.11 -54.37 25.94
N LEU A 787 14.17 -54.61 25.05
CA LEU A 787 13.48 -53.55 24.31
C LEU A 787 12.86 -52.51 25.25
N ALA A 788 12.23 -52.96 26.34
CA ALA A 788 11.73 -52.10 27.42
C ALA A 788 12.81 -51.20 28.05
N ALA A 789 14.03 -51.70 28.27
CA ALA A 789 15.15 -50.93 28.83
C ALA A 789 15.89 -50.08 27.78
N SER A 790 15.57 -50.28 26.51
CA SER A 790 15.92 -49.39 25.39
C SER A 790 14.77 -48.44 25.02
N GLU A 791 13.71 -48.37 25.83
CA GLU A 791 12.53 -47.49 25.65
C GLU A 791 11.76 -47.68 24.32
N ILE A 792 11.94 -48.83 23.64
CA ILE A 792 11.33 -49.14 22.34
C ILE A 792 9.81 -49.27 22.46
N GLN A 793 9.11 -48.66 21.51
CA GLN A 793 7.66 -48.57 21.39
C GLN A 793 7.17 -48.98 20.00
N ASP A 794 5.86 -49.11 19.85
CA ASP A 794 5.20 -49.35 18.56
C ASP A 794 5.55 -48.25 17.55
N GLY A 795 5.97 -48.66 16.35
CA GLY A 795 6.43 -47.74 15.32
C GLY A 795 7.91 -47.35 15.43
N ASP A 796 8.72 -47.94 16.31
CA ASP A 796 10.15 -47.65 16.32
C ASP A 796 10.93 -48.32 15.20
N ILE A 797 11.96 -47.61 14.73
CA ILE A 797 12.74 -47.97 13.54
C ILE A 797 14.10 -48.48 14.01
N ILE A 798 14.36 -49.76 13.77
CA ILE A 798 15.68 -50.38 13.95
C ILE A 798 16.36 -50.45 12.58
N THR A 799 17.56 -49.88 12.49
CA THR A 799 18.46 -50.02 11.35
C THR A 799 19.40 -51.20 11.56
N VAL A 800 19.31 -52.22 10.69
CA VAL A 800 20.28 -53.32 10.61
C VAL A 800 21.40 -52.98 9.62
N GLN A 801 22.62 -53.39 9.98
CA GLN A 801 23.81 -53.34 9.13
C GLN A 801 24.62 -54.63 9.31
N ARG A 802 25.16 -55.21 8.23
CA ARG A 802 26.13 -56.31 8.34
C ARG A 802 27.46 -55.80 8.91
N VAL A 803 28.10 -56.59 9.79
CA VAL A 803 29.49 -56.33 10.20
C VAL A 803 30.44 -56.48 9.00
N LEU A 804 31.13 -55.40 8.66
CA LEU A 804 32.12 -55.36 7.58
C LEU A 804 33.46 -55.94 8.07
N SER A 805 34.20 -56.57 7.16
CA SER A 805 35.62 -56.88 7.38
C SER A 805 36.47 -55.62 7.24
N GLU A 806 37.67 -55.60 7.87
CA GLU A 806 38.61 -54.47 7.80
C GLU A 806 38.94 -54.06 6.35
N LYS A 807 39.02 -55.04 5.45
CA LYS A 807 39.27 -54.83 4.01
C LYS A 807 38.12 -54.10 3.32
N GLU A 808 36.87 -54.51 3.60
CA GLU A 808 35.67 -53.86 3.02
C GLU A 808 35.55 -52.42 3.53
N ALA A 809 35.70 -52.22 4.85
CA ALA A 809 35.64 -50.89 5.46
C ALA A 809 36.70 -49.94 4.87
N ALA A 810 37.96 -50.38 4.75
CA ALA A 810 39.03 -49.58 4.17
C ALA A 810 38.77 -49.22 2.70
N GLN A 811 38.18 -50.12 1.91
CA GLN A 811 37.81 -49.85 0.50
C GLN A 811 36.69 -48.82 0.38
N ILE A 812 35.65 -48.92 1.23
CA ILE A 812 34.52 -47.96 1.25
C ILE A 812 35.01 -46.56 1.63
N THR A 813 35.80 -46.44 2.71
CA THR A 813 36.35 -45.14 3.15
C THR A 813 37.30 -44.54 2.11
N ALA A 814 38.12 -45.34 1.43
CA ALA A 814 38.99 -44.85 0.36
C ALA A 814 38.23 -44.32 -0.86
N ALA A 815 37.01 -44.82 -1.11
CA ALA A 815 36.09 -44.30 -2.12
C ALA A 815 35.25 -43.10 -1.63
N GLY A 816 35.45 -42.63 -0.40
CA GLY A 816 34.68 -41.54 0.21
C GLY A 816 33.28 -41.94 0.73
N GLY A 817 33.01 -43.24 0.85
CA GLY A 817 31.76 -43.77 1.42
C GLY A 817 31.79 -43.93 2.94
N TYR A 818 30.61 -44.06 3.52
CA TYR A 818 30.37 -44.21 4.96
C TYR A 818 30.35 -45.68 5.37
N THR A 819 31.00 -46.02 6.49
CA THR A 819 31.14 -47.43 6.94
C THR A 819 30.21 -47.79 8.07
N GLU A 820 29.62 -46.82 8.78
CA GLU A 820 28.61 -47.04 9.83
C GLU A 820 27.30 -46.30 9.50
N ALA A 821 26.15 -46.93 9.77
CA ALA A 821 24.83 -46.34 9.49
C ALA A 821 24.65 -44.93 10.06
N LYS A 822 25.18 -44.67 11.27
CA LYS A 822 25.13 -43.35 11.94
C LYS A 822 25.79 -42.24 11.11
N GLU A 823 26.87 -42.54 10.40
CA GLU A 823 27.58 -41.57 9.56
C GLU A 823 26.77 -41.27 8.29
N PHE A 824 26.14 -42.30 7.72
CA PHE A 824 25.26 -42.15 6.56
C PHE A 824 24.00 -41.33 6.89
N TYR A 825 23.39 -41.53 8.06
CA TYR A 825 22.30 -40.66 8.54
C TYR A 825 22.77 -39.22 8.75
N ASP A 826 23.96 -38.97 9.29
CA ASP A 826 24.50 -37.60 9.42
C ASP A 826 24.74 -36.97 8.03
N TYR A 827 25.20 -37.75 7.05
CA TYR A 827 25.25 -37.31 5.65
C TYR A 827 23.86 -36.92 5.13
N LEU A 828 22.85 -37.77 5.26
CA LEU A 828 21.48 -37.47 4.81
C LEU A 828 20.89 -36.20 5.45
N LEU A 829 21.16 -35.96 6.74
CA LEU A 829 20.66 -34.80 7.48
C LEU A 829 21.26 -33.49 6.94
N ASN A 830 22.55 -33.53 6.63
CA ASN A 830 23.33 -32.37 6.25
C ASN A 830 23.43 -32.19 4.73
N LYS A 831 23.03 -33.18 3.92
CA LYS A 831 22.95 -33.07 2.46
C LYS A 831 22.02 -31.93 2.07
N ILE A 832 22.47 -31.10 1.12
CA ILE A 832 21.67 -30.05 0.49
C ILE A 832 22.13 -29.88 -0.96
N ASN A 833 21.19 -29.69 -1.89
CA ASN A 833 21.49 -29.31 -3.26
C ASN A 833 21.40 -27.79 -3.36
N ILE A 834 22.40 -27.17 -3.96
CA ILE A 834 22.44 -25.71 -4.14
C ILE A 834 22.71 -25.38 -5.60
N GLU A 835 21.85 -24.54 -6.14
CA GLU A 835 21.97 -23.89 -7.45
C GLU A 835 22.94 -22.69 -7.34
N PHE A 836 23.97 -22.67 -8.19
CA PHE A 836 24.94 -21.59 -8.31
C PHE A 836 24.70 -20.84 -9.61
N VAL A 837 24.32 -19.57 -9.50
CA VAL A 837 23.96 -18.69 -10.64
C VAL A 837 24.97 -17.55 -10.76
N PRO A 838 25.45 -17.19 -11.97
CA PRO A 838 26.26 -15.99 -12.14
C PRO A 838 25.52 -14.73 -11.69
N ARG A 839 26.18 -13.87 -10.91
CA ARG A 839 25.58 -12.62 -10.39
C ARG A 839 25.30 -11.58 -11.48
N VAL A 840 26.02 -11.63 -12.59
CA VAL A 840 25.89 -10.75 -13.76
C VAL A 840 25.54 -11.64 -14.96
N PRO A 841 24.34 -11.51 -15.57
CA PRO A 841 23.90 -12.39 -16.65
C PRO A 841 24.74 -12.33 -17.95
N GLU A 842 25.53 -11.27 -18.13
CA GLU A 842 26.35 -11.01 -19.32
C GLU A 842 27.78 -11.58 -19.23
N ALA A 843 28.13 -12.24 -18.13
CA ALA A 843 29.40 -12.97 -18.03
C ALA A 843 29.25 -14.38 -18.62
N ASP A 844 30.25 -14.87 -19.36
CA ASP A 844 30.35 -16.24 -19.92
C ASP A 844 30.56 -17.32 -18.82
N LEU A 845 29.72 -17.30 -17.80
CA LEU A 845 29.79 -18.13 -16.60
C LEU A 845 28.56 -19.07 -16.56
N PRO A 846 28.74 -20.37 -16.23
CA PRO A 846 27.64 -21.33 -16.26
C PRO A 846 26.75 -21.25 -15.01
N THR A 847 25.46 -21.54 -15.16
CA THR A 847 24.59 -21.94 -14.04
C THR A 847 24.71 -23.45 -13.83
N PHE A 848 24.88 -23.90 -12.59
CA PHE A 848 25.06 -25.31 -12.24
C PHE A 848 24.54 -25.62 -10.83
N SER A 849 24.43 -26.90 -10.48
CA SER A 849 24.02 -27.33 -9.13
C SER A 849 25.06 -28.25 -8.51
N LEU A 850 25.32 -28.09 -7.21
CA LEU A 850 26.18 -29.00 -6.43
C LEU A 850 25.44 -29.55 -5.22
N THR A 851 25.63 -30.85 -4.96
CA THR A 851 25.30 -31.47 -3.68
C THR A 851 26.41 -31.19 -2.67
N LEU A 852 26.08 -30.44 -1.63
CA LEU A 852 26.98 -29.99 -0.58
C LEU A 852 26.49 -30.46 0.80
N SER A 853 27.30 -30.21 1.83
CA SER A 853 26.90 -30.44 3.23
C SER A 853 26.71 -29.11 3.93
N LYS A 854 25.58 -28.96 4.64
CA LYS A 854 25.24 -27.82 5.51
C LYS A 854 26.35 -27.51 6.53
N LYS A 855 27.16 -28.50 6.91
CA LYS A 855 28.31 -28.34 7.82
C LYS A 855 29.56 -27.73 7.18
N MET A 856 29.63 -27.60 5.85
CA MET A 856 30.81 -27.06 5.18
C MET A 856 31.04 -25.60 5.58
N ALA A 857 32.26 -25.28 6.01
CA ALA A 857 32.72 -23.91 6.19
C ALA A 857 32.89 -23.21 4.82
N TYR A 858 32.98 -21.87 4.83
CA TYR A 858 33.14 -21.05 3.61
C TYR A 858 34.21 -21.61 2.66
N ASP A 859 35.44 -21.79 3.15
CA ASP A 859 36.56 -22.29 2.35
C ASP A 859 36.32 -23.70 1.77
N GLN A 860 35.56 -24.54 2.46
CA GLN A 860 35.30 -25.93 2.04
C GLN A 860 34.29 -26.02 0.88
N PHE A 861 33.20 -25.25 0.92
CA PHE A 861 32.28 -25.21 -0.22
C PHE A 861 32.80 -24.34 -1.36
N ALA A 862 33.51 -23.24 -1.05
CA ALA A 862 34.20 -22.42 -2.05
C ALA A 862 35.19 -23.26 -2.87
N SER A 863 35.94 -24.16 -2.23
CA SER A 863 36.85 -25.09 -2.93
C SER A 863 36.12 -26.03 -3.91
N LYS A 864 34.93 -26.54 -3.56
CA LYS A 864 34.13 -27.39 -4.46
C LYS A 864 33.53 -26.62 -5.65
N VAL A 865 33.10 -25.39 -5.42
CA VAL A 865 32.64 -24.47 -6.49
C VAL A 865 33.82 -24.12 -7.40
N ALA A 866 34.98 -23.84 -6.82
CA ALA A 866 36.21 -23.50 -7.54
C ALA A 866 36.76 -24.66 -8.38
N GLU A 867 36.68 -25.90 -7.89
CA GLU A 867 36.99 -27.11 -8.65
C GLU A 867 36.09 -27.25 -9.89
N HIS A 868 34.79 -27.00 -9.74
CA HIS A 868 33.83 -27.01 -10.85
C HIS A 868 34.11 -25.89 -11.88
N LEU A 869 34.43 -24.69 -11.40
CA LEU A 869 34.72 -23.51 -12.23
C LEU A 869 36.16 -23.41 -12.73
N LYS A 870 37.06 -24.28 -12.27
CA LYS A 870 38.52 -24.26 -12.54
C LYS A 870 39.19 -22.91 -12.20
N THR A 871 38.80 -22.32 -11.08
CA THR A 871 39.34 -21.03 -10.57
C THR A 871 39.96 -21.19 -9.19
N ASP A 872 40.55 -20.12 -8.64
CA ASP A 872 41.09 -20.11 -7.28
C ASP A 872 39.94 -19.93 -6.25
N PRO A 873 39.82 -20.78 -5.21
CA PRO A 873 38.77 -20.67 -4.20
C PRO A 873 38.71 -19.33 -3.47
N SER A 874 39.85 -18.65 -3.33
CA SER A 874 39.93 -17.35 -2.65
C SER A 874 39.41 -16.19 -3.50
N HIS A 875 39.24 -16.40 -4.82
CA HIS A 875 38.75 -15.41 -5.77
C HIS A 875 37.24 -15.57 -6.05
N LEU A 876 36.53 -16.39 -5.26
CA LEU A 876 35.07 -16.50 -5.35
C LEU A 876 34.37 -15.62 -4.31
N ARG A 877 33.34 -14.90 -4.77
CA ARG A 877 32.39 -14.19 -3.89
C ARG A 877 30.99 -14.77 -4.10
N PHE A 878 30.28 -15.02 -3.00
CA PHE A 878 28.91 -15.52 -3.01
C PHE A 878 27.92 -14.48 -2.48
N THR A 879 26.68 -14.51 -2.97
CA THR A 879 25.59 -13.62 -2.54
C THR A 879 24.31 -14.43 -2.38
N THR A 880 23.53 -14.21 -1.31
CA THR A 880 22.28 -14.95 -1.11
C THR A 880 21.16 -14.45 -2.03
N VAL A 881 20.25 -15.36 -2.38
CA VAL A 881 19.12 -15.10 -3.30
C VAL A 881 17.86 -14.82 -2.48
N SER A 882 17.10 -13.78 -2.80
CA SER A 882 15.81 -13.52 -2.16
C SER A 882 14.73 -14.47 -2.69
N THR A 883 13.61 -14.58 -1.98
CA THR A 883 12.43 -15.33 -2.47
C THR A 883 11.89 -14.80 -3.79
N ALA A 884 12.12 -13.53 -4.12
CA ALA A 884 11.79 -12.92 -5.40
C ALA A 884 12.90 -13.07 -6.47
N GLY A 885 13.86 -13.99 -6.27
CA GLY A 885 14.96 -14.25 -7.21
C GLY A 885 16.04 -13.15 -7.28
N LYS A 886 15.94 -12.09 -6.48
CA LYS A 886 16.87 -10.95 -6.51
C LYS A 886 18.07 -11.16 -5.58
N PRO A 887 19.29 -10.75 -5.98
CA PRO A 887 20.47 -10.82 -5.13
C PRO A 887 20.35 -9.91 -3.90
N LYS A 888 20.72 -10.43 -2.72
CA LYS A 888 20.78 -9.68 -1.46
C LYS A 888 22.21 -9.14 -1.24
N GLN A 889 22.61 -8.95 0.02
CA GLN A 889 23.97 -8.52 0.37
C GLN A 889 24.98 -9.66 0.15
N ALA A 890 26.18 -9.33 -0.31
CA ALA A 890 27.25 -10.32 -0.49
C ALA A 890 27.66 -10.96 0.85
N ILE A 891 27.95 -12.26 0.81
CA ILE A 891 28.35 -13.04 1.98
C ILE A 891 29.79 -12.67 2.33
N LYS A 892 29.97 -12.03 3.48
CA LYS A 892 31.29 -11.69 4.02
C LYS A 892 32.10 -12.94 4.35
N TYR A 893 33.42 -12.88 4.17
CA TYR A 893 34.29 -13.98 4.56
C TYR A 893 34.24 -14.22 6.08
N SER A 894 34.04 -15.48 6.48
CA SER A 894 34.17 -15.91 7.87
C SER A 894 34.58 -17.37 7.95
N ALA A 895 35.70 -17.64 8.63
CA ALA A 895 36.23 -18.99 8.83
C ALA A 895 35.34 -19.86 9.75
N THR A 896 34.44 -19.25 10.54
CA THR A 896 33.52 -19.96 11.45
C THR A 896 32.11 -20.11 10.88
N SER A 897 31.80 -19.45 9.76
CA SER A 897 30.47 -19.53 9.14
C SER A 897 30.33 -20.80 8.31
N THR A 898 29.30 -21.58 8.59
CA THR A 898 28.91 -22.76 7.82
C THR A 898 27.84 -22.41 6.80
N LEU A 899 27.73 -23.24 5.76
CA LEU A 899 26.69 -23.17 4.75
C LEU A 899 25.27 -23.16 5.35
N ASN A 900 25.06 -23.88 6.46
CA ASN A 900 23.83 -23.82 7.24
C ASN A 900 23.51 -22.40 7.74
N ASN A 901 24.48 -21.73 8.35
CA ASN A 901 24.28 -20.40 8.93
C ASN A 901 24.05 -19.32 7.86
N ILE A 902 24.60 -19.53 6.66
CA ILE A 902 24.42 -18.65 5.49
C ILE A 902 23.01 -18.77 4.91
N LEU A 903 22.53 -20.01 4.70
CA LEU A 903 21.24 -20.28 4.05
C LEU A 903 20.05 -20.20 5.03
N PHE A 904 20.26 -20.54 6.30
CA PHE A 904 19.27 -20.56 7.37
C PHE A 904 19.70 -19.61 8.52
N PRO A 905 19.65 -18.28 8.31
CA PRO A 905 20.00 -17.32 9.37
C PRO A 905 19.05 -17.46 10.58
N GLY A 906 19.62 -17.36 11.78
CA GLY A 906 18.93 -17.67 13.04
C GLY A 906 17.80 -16.70 13.44
N PRO A 907 16.98 -17.08 14.45
CA PRO A 907 15.72 -16.39 14.80
C PRO A 907 15.88 -14.95 15.31
N TYR A 908 17.08 -14.51 15.71
CA TYR A 908 17.33 -13.10 16.03
C TYR A 908 17.28 -12.18 14.80
N ASN A 909 17.09 -12.73 13.60
CA ASN A 909 17.05 -11.99 12.34
C ASN A 909 15.75 -12.32 11.56
N TYR A 910 14.59 -12.17 12.22
CA TYR A 910 13.26 -12.61 11.73
C TYR A 910 12.89 -12.13 10.31
N SER A 911 13.32 -10.95 9.87
CA SER A 911 13.04 -10.47 8.51
C SER A 911 13.94 -11.10 7.44
N ALA A 912 15.09 -11.68 7.83
CA ALA A 912 16.08 -12.20 6.90
C ALA A 912 15.76 -13.62 6.41
N SER A 913 15.22 -14.48 7.28
CA SER A 913 14.95 -15.90 6.99
C SER A 913 13.70 -16.11 6.12
N ALA A 914 12.65 -15.32 6.32
CA ALA A 914 11.40 -15.42 5.55
C ALA A 914 11.51 -14.91 4.09
N MET A 915 12.60 -14.21 3.74
CA MET A 915 12.80 -13.58 2.43
C MET A 915 14.09 -14.04 1.72
N GLN A 916 14.49 -15.30 1.93
CA GLN A 916 15.71 -15.87 1.33
C GLN A 916 15.44 -17.29 0.81
N ARG A 917 15.92 -17.59 -0.40
CA ARG A 917 16.00 -18.95 -0.95
C ARG A 917 17.08 -19.74 -0.20
N ASN A 918 16.75 -20.96 0.20
CA ASN A 918 17.64 -21.86 0.95
C ASN A 918 18.36 -22.88 0.04
N ASP A 919 18.11 -22.81 -1.26
CA ASP A 919 18.51 -23.75 -2.31
C ASP A 919 19.36 -23.11 -3.41
N ALA A 920 19.68 -21.81 -3.31
CA ALA A 920 20.42 -21.08 -4.34
C ALA A 920 21.36 -20.00 -3.79
N LEU A 921 22.48 -19.79 -4.50
CA LEU A 921 23.45 -18.72 -4.29
C LEU A 921 23.85 -18.09 -5.63
N PHE A 922 23.95 -16.76 -5.67
CA PHE A 922 24.69 -16.09 -6.73
C PHE A 922 26.20 -16.19 -6.47
N TYR A 923 27.00 -16.25 -7.53
CA TYR A 923 28.46 -16.21 -7.44
C TYR A 923 29.11 -15.25 -8.44
N GLU A 924 30.32 -14.81 -8.10
CA GLU A 924 31.20 -13.96 -8.90
C GLU A 924 32.64 -14.49 -8.80
N VAL A 925 33.39 -14.36 -9.89
CA VAL A 925 34.85 -14.55 -9.90
C VAL A 925 35.49 -13.16 -9.84
N LEU A 926 36.43 -12.98 -8.92
CA LEU A 926 37.12 -11.72 -8.63
C LEU A 926 38.52 -11.70 -9.25
N ASP A 927 39.06 -10.51 -9.52
CA ASP A 927 40.45 -10.31 -9.98
C ASP A 927 41.50 -10.40 -8.85
N MET A 928 41.05 -10.45 -7.58
CA MET A 928 41.89 -10.57 -6.39
C MET A 928 41.17 -11.38 -5.31
N SER A 929 41.90 -11.83 -4.29
CA SER A 929 41.30 -12.61 -3.20
C SER A 929 40.24 -11.80 -2.44
N LEU A 930 39.14 -12.46 -2.03
CA LEU A 930 38.05 -11.85 -1.27
C LEU A 930 38.56 -11.22 0.04
N LYS A 931 39.56 -11.84 0.69
CA LYS A 931 40.20 -11.33 1.91
C LYS A 931 40.88 -9.97 1.68
N GLU A 932 41.53 -9.80 0.53
CA GLU A 932 42.15 -8.52 0.16
C GLU A 932 41.10 -7.48 -0.24
N LEU A 933 40.09 -7.89 -1.01
CA LEU A 933 38.99 -7.02 -1.42
C LEU A 933 38.24 -6.44 -0.20
N GLU A 934 37.97 -7.26 0.82
CA GLU A 934 37.33 -6.83 2.06
C GLU A 934 38.20 -5.91 2.93
N GLN A 935 39.52 -5.89 2.74
CA GLN A 935 40.45 -5.01 3.46
C GLN A 935 40.66 -3.65 2.77
N ARG A 936 40.20 -3.50 1.52
CA ARG A 936 40.26 -2.23 0.77
C ARG A 936 38.93 -1.47 0.82
N LYS A 937 38.99 -0.15 0.62
CA LYS A 937 37.85 0.76 0.45
C LYS A 937 37.97 1.45 -0.91
N PRO A 938 36.94 1.45 -1.76
CA PRO A 938 36.89 2.33 -2.91
C PRO A 938 36.71 3.78 -2.43
N VAL A 939 37.64 4.66 -2.80
CA VAL A 939 37.54 6.10 -2.55
C VAL A 939 37.48 6.80 -3.89
N LYS A 940 36.44 7.61 -4.11
CA LYS A 940 36.30 8.45 -5.29
C LYS A 940 36.92 9.81 -5.01
N VAL A 941 37.83 10.25 -5.87
CA VAL A 941 38.57 11.50 -5.74
C VAL A 941 38.48 12.29 -7.03
N THR A 942 38.21 13.59 -6.95
CA THR A 942 38.25 14.52 -8.09
C THR A 942 39.54 15.33 -8.03
N TRP A 943 40.42 15.09 -9.00
CA TRP A 943 41.69 15.79 -9.16
C TRP A 943 41.50 17.04 -10.04
N LEU A 944 42.09 18.16 -9.62
CA LEU A 944 41.96 19.48 -10.25
C LEU A 944 43.33 19.98 -10.76
N PRO A 945 43.90 19.37 -11.82
CA PRO A 945 45.25 19.67 -12.30
C PRO A 945 45.48 21.11 -12.78
N ASP A 946 44.43 21.78 -13.25
CA ASP A 946 44.49 23.17 -13.75
C ASP A 946 43.39 24.03 -13.10
N GLY A 947 43.11 23.80 -11.81
CA GLY A 947 42.02 24.46 -11.11
C GLY A 947 40.64 24.00 -11.62
N LEU A 948 39.70 24.94 -11.78
CA LEU A 948 38.32 24.62 -12.18
C LEU A 948 38.12 24.48 -13.71
N SER A 949 39.19 24.50 -14.51
CA SER A 949 39.12 24.29 -15.96
C SER A 949 39.03 22.81 -16.35
N LYS A 950 39.54 21.92 -15.49
CA LYS A 950 39.74 20.50 -15.77
C LYS A 950 39.56 19.68 -14.50
N GLU A 951 38.59 18.77 -14.53
CA GLU A 951 38.27 17.84 -13.44
C GLU A 951 38.57 16.41 -13.90
N GLU A 952 39.32 15.64 -13.10
CA GLU A 952 39.66 14.25 -13.38
C GLU A 952 39.18 13.34 -12.24
N GLU A 953 38.15 12.53 -12.49
CA GLU A 953 37.63 11.60 -11.48
C GLU A 953 38.43 10.28 -11.45
N HIS A 954 38.93 9.92 -10.27
CA HIS A 954 39.64 8.67 -10.03
C HIS A 954 39.01 7.89 -8.87
N THR A 955 38.58 6.66 -9.15
CA THR A 955 38.30 5.67 -8.09
C THR A 955 39.61 4.96 -7.72
N LEU A 956 39.95 4.96 -6.43
CA LEU A 956 41.18 4.40 -5.88
C LEU A 956 40.85 3.32 -4.84
N MET A 957 41.47 2.15 -4.95
CA MET A 957 41.26 1.00 -4.04
C MET A 957 42.35 0.96 -2.96
N VAL A 958 42.17 1.77 -1.92
CA VAL A 958 43.14 1.94 -0.82
C VAL A 958 42.80 1.03 0.37
N PRO A 959 43.78 0.59 1.19
CA PRO A 959 43.52 -0.15 2.43
C PRO A 959 42.60 0.63 3.39
N LYS A 960 41.75 -0.06 4.15
CA LYS A 960 40.83 0.61 5.11
C LYS A 960 41.54 1.33 6.26
N ASN A 961 42.71 0.86 6.64
CA ASN A 961 43.58 1.45 7.66
C ASN A 961 44.55 2.51 7.09
N ALA A 962 44.45 2.83 5.80
CA ALA A 962 45.29 3.84 5.15
C ALA A 962 44.98 5.25 5.66
N GLN A 963 45.91 6.16 5.39
CA GLN A 963 45.78 7.60 5.59
C GLN A 963 45.62 8.34 4.25
N VAL A 964 45.33 9.64 4.29
CA VAL A 964 45.20 10.48 3.10
C VAL A 964 46.52 10.62 2.32
N SER A 965 47.68 10.46 2.98
CA SER A 965 48.98 10.30 2.32
C SER A 965 48.97 9.15 1.30
N ASP A 966 48.50 7.97 1.70
CA ASP A 966 48.49 6.77 0.86
C ASP A 966 47.51 6.92 -0.32
N LEU A 967 46.41 7.66 -0.10
CA LEU A 967 45.47 8.04 -1.15
C LEU A 967 46.09 9.03 -2.15
N LEU A 968 46.88 9.99 -1.67
CA LEU A 968 47.61 10.93 -2.52
C LEU A 968 48.73 10.25 -3.30
N GLU A 969 49.47 9.31 -2.72
CA GLU A 969 50.45 8.47 -3.44
C GLU A 969 49.77 7.60 -4.51
N ALA A 970 48.63 6.97 -4.18
CA ALA A 970 47.85 6.19 -5.13
C ALA A 970 47.30 7.06 -6.28
N LEU A 971 46.88 8.29 -5.98
CA LEU A 971 46.49 9.29 -6.99
C LEU A 971 47.69 9.72 -7.83
N GLN A 972 48.82 10.06 -7.22
CA GLN A 972 50.05 10.49 -7.90
C GLN A 972 50.46 9.48 -8.97
N LYS A 973 50.50 8.20 -8.59
CA LYS A 973 50.85 7.09 -9.47
C LYS A 973 49.81 6.84 -10.58
N LYS A 974 48.52 7.04 -10.30
CA LYS A 974 47.43 6.78 -11.27
C LYS A 974 47.23 7.92 -12.27
N ALA A 975 47.39 9.17 -11.84
CA ALA A 975 47.22 10.37 -12.64
C ALA A 975 48.54 10.90 -13.24
N GLY A 976 49.70 10.36 -12.84
CA GLY A 976 51.01 10.74 -13.38
C GLY A 976 51.49 12.12 -12.91
N ILE A 977 51.18 12.48 -11.66
CA ILE A 977 51.47 13.81 -11.09
C ILE A 977 52.96 13.88 -10.68
N SER A 978 53.65 14.96 -11.05
CA SER A 978 55.06 15.18 -10.68
C SER A 978 55.22 15.51 -9.19
N ASP A 979 56.37 15.17 -8.61
CA ASP A 979 56.66 15.41 -7.19
C ASP A 979 56.54 16.89 -6.80
N GLU A 980 56.93 17.81 -7.69
CA GLU A 980 56.84 19.25 -7.50
C GLU A 980 55.37 19.74 -7.37
N ILE A 981 54.46 19.17 -8.17
CA ILE A 981 53.02 19.47 -8.08
C ILE A 981 52.43 18.79 -6.84
N MET A 982 52.85 17.57 -6.51
CA MET A 982 52.34 16.82 -5.36
C MET A 982 52.70 17.49 -4.02
N GLN A 983 53.90 18.08 -3.89
CA GLN A 983 54.28 18.87 -2.70
C GLN A 983 53.31 20.04 -2.42
N LYS A 984 52.77 20.65 -3.47
CA LYS A 984 51.81 21.77 -3.42
C LYS A 984 50.35 21.32 -3.39
N THR A 985 50.11 20.02 -3.50
CA THR A 985 48.77 19.43 -3.57
C THR A 985 48.17 19.26 -2.17
N ARG A 986 46.88 19.57 -2.02
CA ARG A 986 46.11 19.37 -0.79
C ARG A 986 44.79 18.69 -1.10
N ALA A 987 44.38 17.74 -0.24
CA ALA A 987 43.07 17.12 -0.28
C ALA A 987 42.09 17.87 0.63
N TYR A 988 40.83 17.97 0.24
CA TYR A 988 39.77 18.56 1.05
C TYR A 988 38.42 17.88 0.80
N GLU A 989 37.53 18.00 1.77
CA GLU A 989 36.19 17.45 1.77
C GLU A 989 35.16 18.57 1.50
N ALA A 990 34.14 18.25 0.70
CA ALA A 990 33.00 19.12 0.43
C ALA A 990 31.67 18.36 0.60
N HIS A 991 30.64 19.09 1.02
CA HIS A 991 29.26 18.61 1.14
C HIS A 991 28.33 19.62 0.45
N MET A 992 27.37 19.15 -0.36
CA MET A 992 26.35 20.00 -0.99
C MET A 992 26.93 21.25 -1.68
N HIS A 993 27.99 21.06 -2.48
CA HIS A 993 28.73 22.13 -3.18
C HIS A 993 29.30 23.24 -2.26
N LYS A 994 29.49 22.97 -0.96
CA LYS A 994 30.16 23.87 -0.01
C LYS A 994 31.39 23.20 0.61
N PHE A 995 32.45 23.97 0.82
CA PHE A 995 33.70 23.50 1.41
C PHE A 995 33.48 23.12 2.88
N HIS A 996 33.94 21.93 3.29
CA HIS A 996 33.82 21.48 4.68
C HIS A 996 35.13 21.64 5.45
N LYS A 997 36.18 20.90 5.06
CA LYS A 997 37.48 20.92 5.75
C LYS A 997 38.62 20.47 4.84
N VAL A 998 39.83 20.94 5.11
CA VAL A 998 41.07 20.34 4.57
C VAL A 998 41.25 18.97 5.22
N LEU A 999 41.68 17.97 4.44
CA LEU A 999 42.05 16.65 4.92
C LEU A 999 43.58 16.62 5.11
N PRO A 1000 44.09 16.57 6.36
CA PRO A 1000 45.53 16.47 6.59
C PRO A 1000 46.06 15.09 6.16
N PRO A 1001 47.35 14.95 5.82
CA PRO A 1001 47.89 13.71 5.27
C PRO A 1001 47.72 12.48 6.17
N ASP A 1002 47.70 12.67 7.49
CA ASP A 1002 47.53 11.63 8.52
C ASP A 1002 46.05 11.25 8.78
N HIS A 1003 45.09 11.92 8.13
CA HIS A 1003 43.66 11.63 8.30
C HIS A 1003 43.33 10.21 7.81
N SER A 1004 42.54 9.46 8.59
CA SER A 1004 42.21 8.08 8.22
C SER A 1004 41.20 8.01 7.07
N ILE A 1005 41.45 7.10 6.12
CA ILE A 1005 40.50 6.75 5.07
C ILE A 1005 39.21 6.11 5.63
N MET A 1006 39.31 5.48 6.80
CA MET A 1006 38.19 4.84 7.48
C MET A 1006 37.16 5.87 8.00
N SER A 1007 37.59 7.09 8.34
CA SER A 1007 36.71 8.18 8.84
C SER A 1007 36.08 9.05 7.74
N LEU A 1008 36.36 8.79 6.47
CA LEU A 1008 35.67 9.43 5.34
C LEU A 1008 34.30 8.80 5.14
N TYR A 1009 33.23 9.59 5.03
CA TYR A 1009 31.89 9.05 4.78
C TYR A 1009 31.63 8.89 3.28
N ASP A 1010 30.85 7.88 2.89
CA ASP A 1010 30.65 7.50 1.49
C ASP A 1010 29.82 8.53 0.68
N TYR A 1011 29.12 9.45 1.36
CA TYR A 1011 28.33 10.54 0.74
C TYR A 1011 29.13 11.84 0.48
N THR A 1012 30.44 11.84 0.72
CA THR A 1012 31.26 13.06 0.78
C THR A 1012 32.14 13.20 -0.46
N GLN A 1013 32.30 14.43 -0.96
CA GLN A 1013 33.09 14.70 -2.15
C GLN A 1013 34.52 15.05 -1.75
N ILE A 1014 35.48 14.27 -2.23
CA ILE A 1014 36.91 14.47 -1.96
C ILE A 1014 37.54 15.12 -3.19
N PHE A 1015 37.98 16.35 -3.03
CA PHE A 1015 38.67 17.11 -4.06
C PHE A 1015 40.16 17.21 -3.71
N VAL A 1016 41.01 17.18 -4.73
CA VAL A 1016 42.45 17.30 -4.60
C VAL A 1016 42.94 18.34 -5.61
N ALA A 1017 43.70 19.33 -5.15
CA ALA A 1017 44.14 20.45 -5.98
C ALA A 1017 45.53 20.96 -5.57
N PRO A 1018 46.33 21.50 -6.50
CA PRO A 1018 47.53 22.25 -6.19
C PRO A 1018 47.17 23.67 -5.72
N TYR A 1019 47.79 24.12 -4.63
CA TYR A 1019 47.68 25.48 -4.11
C TYR A 1019 49.02 26.21 -4.25
N SER A 1020 49.00 27.54 -4.41
CA SER A 1020 50.22 28.35 -4.39
C SER A 1020 50.80 28.45 -2.99
N ASP A 1021 52.12 28.71 -2.88
CA ASP A 1021 52.86 28.88 -1.61
C ASP A 1021 52.54 30.20 -0.87
N ASP A 1022 51.33 30.74 -1.11
CA ASP A 1022 50.86 32.06 -0.67
C ASP A 1022 50.27 31.93 0.76
N GLU A 1023 51.16 31.69 1.74
CA GLU A 1023 50.82 31.45 3.14
C GLU A 1023 50.39 32.72 3.89
N SER A 1024 49.13 33.10 3.71
CA SER A 1024 48.43 33.97 4.66
C SER A 1024 47.88 33.16 5.84
N SER A 1025 47.85 33.78 7.02
CA SER A 1025 47.23 33.25 8.24
C SER A 1025 45.70 33.25 8.20
N LYS A 1026 45.06 34.10 7.38
CA LYS A 1026 43.60 34.08 7.16
C LYS A 1026 43.22 33.43 5.83
N LYS A 1027 42.17 32.60 5.86
CA LYS A 1027 41.62 31.92 4.69
C LYS A 1027 40.09 31.97 4.71
N ILE A 1028 39.47 32.15 3.53
CA ILE A 1028 38.02 32.15 3.35
C ILE A 1028 37.59 30.97 2.49
N THR A 1029 36.47 30.35 2.84
CA THR A 1029 35.80 29.32 2.03
C THR A 1029 35.03 29.98 0.89
N VAL A 1030 35.19 29.47 -0.32
CA VAL A 1030 34.60 29.98 -1.56
C VAL A 1030 33.63 28.94 -2.14
N PHE A 1031 32.46 29.38 -2.60
CA PHE A 1031 31.48 28.50 -3.28
C PHE A 1031 30.73 29.25 -4.38
N HIS A 1032 30.19 28.52 -5.36
CA HIS A 1032 29.41 29.08 -6.46
C HIS A 1032 27.92 28.89 -6.18
N TYR A 1033 27.08 29.83 -6.64
CA TYR A 1033 25.62 29.72 -6.56
C TYR A 1033 24.95 30.42 -7.74
N ASP A 1034 23.67 30.16 -7.97
CA ASP A 1034 22.88 30.77 -9.05
C ASP A 1034 21.71 31.56 -8.45
N LYS A 1035 21.81 32.90 -8.46
CA LYS A 1035 20.90 33.90 -7.86
C LYS A 1035 20.75 33.84 -6.33
N GLU A 1036 20.63 32.67 -5.75
CA GLU A 1036 20.37 32.45 -4.31
C GLU A 1036 21.45 31.56 -3.66
N PRO A 1037 22.04 31.92 -2.50
CA PRO A 1037 23.04 31.10 -1.81
C PRO A 1037 22.57 29.72 -1.30
N SER A 1038 21.26 29.48 -1.34
CA SER A 1038 20.60 28.20 -1.10
C SER A 1038 20.73 27.22 -2.29
N LYS A 1039 21.10 27.71 -3.48
CA LYS A 1039 21.30 26.94 -4.72
C LYS A 1039 22.80 26.86 -5.09
N PRO A 1040 23.66 26.25 -4.25
CA PRO A 1040 25.08 26.14 -4.53
C PRO A 1040 25.36 25.12 -5.64
N HIS A 1041 26.40 25.36 -6.44
CA HIS A 1041 26.84 24.47 -7.52
C HIS A 1041 28.36 24.52 -7.69
N GLY A 1042 28.87 23.78 -8.69
CA GLY A 1042 30.30 23.76 -9.02
C GLY A 1042 31.17 23.12 -7.93
N VAL A 1043 32.44 23.51 -7.91
CA VAL A 1043 33.46 22.96 -7.00
C VAL A 1043 33.84 24.05 -5.99
N PRO A 1044 33.53 23.89 -4.70
CA PRO A 1044 33.92 24.85 -3.67
C PRO A 1044 35.42 24.71 -3.34
N PHE A 1045 36.07 25.79 -2.92
CA PHE A 1045 37.50 25.79 -2.60
C PHE A 1045 37.81 26.74 -1.43
N GLN A 1046 39.08 26.87 -1.06
CA GLN A 1046 39.53 27.80 0.00
C GLN A 1046 40.59 28.76 -0.56
N LEU A 1047 40.50 30.04 -0.22
CA LEU A 1047 41.41 31.10 -0.68
C LEU A 1047 42.14 31.76 0.49
N SER A 1048 43.47 31.91 0.39
CA SER A 1048 44.28 32.75 1.29
C SER A 1048 44.02 34.24 1.03
N ILE A 1049 43.81 35.04 2.08
CA ILE A 1049 43.46 36.48 1.97
C ILE A 1049 44.63 37.34 2.47
N LYS A 1050 45.02 38.41 1.77
CA LYS A 1050 46.16 39.24 2.18
C LYS A 1050 45.71 40.54 2.85
N GLU A 1051 46.52 41.01 3.81
CA GLU A 1051 46.33 42.30 4.48
C GLU A 1051 46.58 43.45 3.50
N GLY A 1052 45.64 44.40 3.43
CA GLY A 1052 45.70 45.54 2.51
C GLY A 1052 45.49 45.21 1.01
N GLU A 1053 45.12 43.98 0.66
CA GLU A 1053 44.82 43.59 -0.73
C GLU A 1053 43.41 44.07 -1.14
N PRO A 1054 43.27 44.97 -2.13
CA PRO A 1054 41.96 45.38 -2.64
C PRO A 1054 41.32 44.22 -3.40
N PHE A 1055 39.98 44.21 -3.44
CA PHE A 1055 39.25 43.07 -4.00
C PHE A 1055 39.47 42.91 -5.51
N SER A 1056 39.81 43.97 -6.22
CA SER A 1056 40.31 43.92 -7.62
C SER A 1056 41.55 43.03 -7.79
N GLU A 1057 42.51 43.05 -6.87
CA GLU A 1057 43.67 42.12 -6.87
C GLU A 1057 43.24 40.70 -6.46
N THR A 1058 42.32 40.58 -5.51
CA THR A 1058 41.73 39.28 -5.13
C THR A 1058 41.01 38.62 -6.32
N LYS A 1059 40.25 39.39 -7.12
CA LYS A 1059 39.60 38.92 -8.35
C LYS A 1059 40.61 38.35 -9.35
N GLN A 1060 41.80 38.94 -9.44
CA GLN A 1060 42.88 38.41 -10.29
C GLN A 1060 43.40 37.06 -9.76
N ARG A 1061 43.57 36.88 -8.44
CA ARG A 1061 43.95 35.57 -7.87
C ARG A 1061 42.84 34.51 -7.99
N LEU A 1062 41.56 34.91 -7.85
CA LEU A 1062 40.41 34.05 -8.14
C LEU A 1062 40.38 33.62 -9.62
N SER A 1063 40.65 34.54 -10.55
CA SER A 1063 40.80 34.28 -11.99
C SER A 1063 41.95 33.30 -12.29
N ASP A 1064 43.09 33.42 -11.60
CA ASP A 1064 44.23 32.54 -11.81
C ASP A 1064 44.11 31.16 -11.12
N PHE A 1065 43.31 31.02 -10.06
CA PHE A 1065 42.95 29.71 -9.48
C PHE A 1065 41.83 29.01 -10.27
N THR A 1066 40.71 29.70 -10.52
CA THR A 1066 39.54 29.12 -11.21
C THR A 1066 39.73 28.99 -12.72
N LYS A 1067 40.72 29.68 -13.29
CA LYS A 1067 40.95 29.87 -14.74
C LYS A 1067 39.81 30.58 -15.48
N ILE A 1068 38.86 31.18 -14.77
CA ILE A 1068 37.77 31.96 -15.36
C ILE A 1068 38.31 33.35 -15.69
N LYS A 1069 38.44 33.68 -16.99
CA LYS A 1069 39.08 34.93 -17.46
C LYS A 1069 38.17 35.80 -18.34
N GLY A 1070 38.45 37.11 -18.36
CA GLY A 1070 37.78 38.11 -19.20
C GLY A 1070 36.26 38.13 -19.00
N LYS A 1071 35.50 38.23 -20.10
CA LYS A 1071 34.02 38.33 -20.13
C LYS A 1071 33.24 37.25 -19.36
N GLN A 1072 33.87 36.16 -18.90
CA GLN A 1072 33.23 35.21 -18.00
C GLN A 1072 33.39 35.61 -16.53
N LEU A 1073 34.52 36.19 -16.14
CA LEU A 1073 34.78 36.72 -14.80
C LEU A 1073 33.96 38.00 -14.56
N ASP A 1074 33.88 38.88 -15.55
CA ASP A 1074 33.10 40.14 -15.51
C ASP A 1074 31.59 39.91 -15.27
N LYS A 1075 31.10 38.68 -15.47
CA LYS A 1075 29.70 38.27 -15.27
C LYS A 1075 29.43 37.68 -13.89
N ILE A 1076 30.47 37.35 -13.11
CA ILE A 1076 30.32 36.81 -11.77
C ILE A 1076 30.11 37.98 -10.82
N LYS A 1077 29.04 37.95 -10.02
CA LYS A 1077 28.92 38.87 -8.88
C LYS A 1077 29.53 38.20 -7.66
N PHE A 1078 30.27 38.98 -6.89
CA PHE A 1078 30.95 38.49 -5.69
C PHE A 1078 30.27 39.09 -4.47
N ALA A 1079 30.03 38.26 -3.47
CA ALA A 1079 29.38 38.68 -2.23
C ALA A 1079 29.91 37.89 -1.04
N LEU A 1080 29.90 38.49 0.15
CA LEU A 1080 30.03 37.76 1.40
C LEU A 1080 28.67 37.18 1.79
N VAL A 1081 28.69 35.92 2.22
CA VAL A 1081 27.50 35.16 2.59
C VAL A 1081 27.74 34.52 3.95
N SER A 1082 26.93 34.89 4.95
CA SER A 1082 26.93 34.22 6.27
C SER A 1082 26.42 32.78 6.17
N ARG A 1083 26.92 31.90 7.05
CA ARG A 1083 26.52 30.48 7.16
C ARG A 1083 25.12 30.25 7.73
N SER A 1084 24.36 31.31 8.06
CA SER A 1084 22.95 31.22 8.44
C SER A 1084 22.07 30.65 7.30
N GLN A 1085 20.97 29.97 7.66
CA GLN A 1085 20.00 29.39 6.70
C GLN A 1085 19.29 30.45 5.83
N TYR A 1086 19.22 31.70 6.30
CA TYR A 1086 18.59 32.82 5.58
C TYR A 1086 19.57 34.00 5.43
N SER A 1087 20.74 33.75 4.87
CA SER A 1087 21.75 34.80 4.63
C SER A 1087 21.47 35.61 3.37
N LYS A 1088 21.35 36.93 3.55
CA LYS A 1088 21.30 37.90 2.45
C LYS A 1088 22.74 38.17 1.97
N PRO A 1089 23.06 38.04 0.66
CA PRO A 1089 24.39 38.36 0.15
C PRO A 1089 24.76 39.83 0.36
N GLU A 1090 25.95 40.07 0.90
CA GLU A 1090 26.58 41.39 1.02
C GLU A 1090 27.51 41.58 -0.19
N PRO A 1091 27.16 42.38 -1.21
CA PRO A 1091 28.00 42.55 -2.41
C PRO A 1091 29.35 43.21 -2.07
N LEU A 1092 30.38 42.86 -2.85
CA LEU A 1092 31.73 43.42 -2.72
C LEU A 1092 32.08 44.31 -3.93
N ASP A 1093 32.60 45.50 -3.65
CA ASP A 1093 33.12 46.45 -4.63
C ASP A 1093 34.64 46.24 -4.85
N ASP A 1094 35.20 46.80 -5.93
CA ASP A 1094 36.59 46.54 -6.34
C ASP A 1094 37.68 47.14 -5.42
N ASP A 1095 37.30 48.15 -4.63
CA ASP A 1095 38.16 48.84 -3.66
C ASP A 1095 38.07 48.22 -2.24
N ASP A 1096 37.15 47.26 -2.00
CA ASP A 1096 37.00 46.62 -0.69
C ASP A 1096 38.23 45.79 -0.31
N VAL A 1097 38.65 45.85 0.95
CA VAL A 1097 39.76 45.02 1.46
C VAL A 1097 39.20 43.85 2.26
N LEU A 1098 39.17 42.64 1.67
CA LEU A 1098 38.59 41.46 2.30
C LEU A 1098 39.13 41.18 3.71
N TRP A 1099 40.41 41.45 3.96
CA TRP A 1099 41.05 41.26 5.27
C TRP A 1099 40.38 42.04 6.40
N ASP A 1100 39.86 43.23 6.08
CA ASP A 1100 39.20 44.16 6.99
C ASP A 1100 37.70 43.89 7.07
N VAL A 1101 37.04 43.64 5.94
CA VAL A 1101 35.58 43.38 5.89
C VAL A 1101 35.19 42.10 6.66
N ILE A 1102 36.08 41.10 6.72
CA ILE A 1102 35.86 39.87 7.49
C ILE A 1102 36.42 39.92 8.93
N ALA A 1103 36.98 41.05 9.39
CA ALA A 1103 37.68 41.11 10.67
C ALA A 1103 36.72 40.80 11.85
N GLY A 1104 36.87 39.61 12.44
CA GLY A 1104 35.99 39.10 13.50
C GLY A 1104 34.76 38.31 13.01
N ARG A 1105 34.66 38.00 11.70
CA ARG A 1105 33.58 37.21 11.09
C ARG A 1105 34.10 35.87 10.58
N ASP A 1106 34.10 34.86 11.45
CA ASP A 1106 34.45 33.47 11.07
C ASP A 1106 33.27 32.70 10.44
N ASP A 1107 32.09 33.32 10.39
CA ASP A 1107 30.83 32.74 9.91
C ASP A 1107 30.56 33.00 8.42
N VAL A 1108 31.41 33.74 7.72
CA VAL A 1108 31.20 34.12 6.31
C VAL A 1108 31.97 33.27 5.31
N SER A 1109 31.45 33.22 4.09
CA SER A 1109 32.04 32.58 2.92
C SER A 1109 31.95 33.54 1.72
N LEU A 1110 32.90 33.45 0.79
CA LEU A 1110 32.85 34.21 -0.45
C LEU A 1110 31.98 33.46 -1.46
N GLY A 1111 30.84 34.04 -1.82
CA GLY A 1111 29.92 33.50 -2.80
C GLY A 1111 30.16 34.10 -4.19
N LEU A 1112 30.19 33.23 -5.21
CA LEU A 1112 30.28 33.59 -6.63
C LEU A 1112 28.92 33.34 -7.29
N ASP A 1113 28.13 34.40 -7.50
CA ASP A 1113 26.84 34.36 -8.22
C ASP A 1113 27.11 34.26 -9.73
N HIS A 1114 26.82 33.10 -10.31
CA HIS A 1114 26.72 32.92 -11.76
C HIS A 1114 25.91 31.67 -12.12
N PRO A 1115 25.36 31.60 -13.34
CA PRO A 1115 24.65 30.40 -13.80
C PRO A 1115 25.51 29.14 -13.73
N ALA A 1116 24.90 28.02 -13.34
CA ALA A 1116 25.54 26.72 -13.34
C ALA A 1116 25.88 26.27 -14.78
N LYS A 1117 27.17 26.02 -15.05
CA LYS A 1117 27.62 25.49 -16.36
C LYS A 1117 27.16 24.03 -16.57
N THR A 1118 27.10 23.27 -15.49
CA THR A 1118 26.42 21.97 -15.44
C THR A 1118 24.91 22.20 -15.41
N ARG A 1119 24.30 22.16 -16.61
CA ARG A 1119 22.86 21.90 -16.72
C ARG A 1119 22.57 20.64 -15.91
N THR A 1120 21.72 20.76 -14.89
CA THR A 1120 21.30 19.66 -14.02
C THR A 1120 20.83 18.50 -14.89
N LEU A 1121 21.41 17.30 -14.73
CA LEU A 1121 20.94 16.11 -15.46
C LEU A 1121 19.53 15.65 -15.03
N TRP A 1122 18.94 16.31 -14.03
CA TRP A 1122 17.52 16.33 -13.67
C TRP A 1122 16.58 16.94 -14.74
N GLY A 1123 16.95 16.79 -16.02
CA GLY A 1123 16.12 17.07 -17.19
C GLY A 1123 16.24 16.01 -18.28
N LYS A 1124 16.76 14.80 -17.96
CA LYS A 1124 16.97 13.69 -18.91
C LYS A 1124 16.61 12.28 -18.41
N THR A 1125 15.79 12.20 -17.36
CA THR A 1125 14.99 11.04 -16.95
C THR A 1125 13.71 11.65 -16.36
N ASP A 1126 12.54 11.68 -17.01
CA ASP A 1126 11.97 10.68 -17.92
C ASP A 1126 11.37 11.26 -19.20
N SER A 1127 12.21 11.64 -20.16
CA SER A 1127 11.75 11.83 -21.55
C SER A 1127 11.64 10.47 -22.24
N ILE A 1128 10.55 9.74 -21.97
CA ILE A 1128 10.15 8.58 -22.77
C ILE A 1128 9.89 9.10 -24.20
N PHE A 1129 10.72 8.67 -25.15
CA PHE A 1129 10.48 8.97 -26.56
C PHE A 1129 9.32 8.12 -27.08
N ILE A 1130 8.22 8.79 -27.40
CA ILE A 1130 7.13 8.28 -28.22
C ILE A 1130 7.68 7.94 -29.62
N ARG A 1131 7.07 6.94 -30.26
CA ARG A 1131 7.21 6.66 -31.68
C ARG A 1131 5.96 7.09 -32.41
#